data_AF-A0A6I4T9W3-F1
#
_entry.id   AF-A0A6I4T9W3-F1
#
_cell.length_a   1.000
_cell.length_b   1.000
_cell.length_c   1.000
_cell.angle_alpha   90.00
_cell.angle_beta   90.00
_cell.angle_gamma   90.00
#
_symmetry.space_group_name_H-M   'P 1'
#
loop_
_entity.id
_entity.type
_entity.pdbx_description
1 polymer ?
#
loop_
_entity_poly.entity_id
_entity_poly.type
_entity_poly.pdbx_seq_one_letter_code
_entity_poly.pdbx_strand_id
1 'polypeptide(L)'
;MRFRSAILASALATMALAPATQLLAEDPAPGDWPRYTRDLGGTRFSPLTQINRDNVDQLEVAWRFQVRPEGGGSIVTSATPIVIDDVLFLPIGNAVVALDGDSGKELWRHDTGGGLARRTVSYWPGDDELAARIYYSTGDEIVALDAASGKLATDFADQGVLKLDIPYRGPPTVFRNVLIIGANVNEMPVGPSGNSRAFDARTGAKIWEFNTVPQPGEPGHETWGGDGWKGRSGTNVWIWYMTVDEETGMIYMPVGSPSPNYYGGDRPGDNLYGNSLVAVDAESGEYKWHFQTIHHDLWDKDLPAPPVLIDIEKDGKIIPALAETGKTAYMYILNRETGEPIFGVDEVPVAAGNVPGEYYSPTQPIPVKPPRLSQSYWSPDKIVTAQQTSQQHVDACHALLDEYGGTFYNTGPFTPFMLHEEGGPVLASIDLPINGGSNWGGSAADPNTGYVFVNSSEGGTIGFVEKRKEGGDYGRGAGGSTQEYDRASLSGPGAYSHFAADYIDADGNSIELPCTPQPWGRLFAIDANTGEIAWESVLGTTDALPEGQQKTGRTNFFGGPIVTAGGLVFIGGTDDQRFRAFDSQNGEELWSTRLEYNAQAVPITYEGRDGRQYVAVVAANFGASPRGPDGKPLNNESLMVFALPE
;
A
#
# COMPACT_ATOMS: atom_id res chain seq x y z
N MET A 1 87.29 15.91 6.20
CA MET A 1 87.05 17.33 5.87
C MET A 1 85.57 17.48 5.51
N ARG A 2 84.89 18.46 6.12
CA ARG A 2 83.47 18.87 5.97
C ARG A 2 82.44 18.22 6.93
N PHE A 3 82.11 19.01 7.95
CA PHE A 3 80.95 18.95 8.83
C PHE A 3 79.63 19.22 8.08
N ARG A 4 78.51 18.68 8.59
CA ARG A 4 77.15 19.28 8.68
C ARG A 4 76.21 18.27 9.36
N SER A 5 75.92 18.44 10.65
CA SER A 5 74.72 19.12 11.20
C SER A 5 73.46 18.25 11.14
N ALA A 6 73.18 17.56 12.25
CA ALA A 6 71.89 16.95 12.54
C ALA A 6 70.92 18.03 13.02
N ILE A 7 69.74 18.11 12.40
CA ILE A 7 68.59 18.89 12.88
C ILE A 7 67.55 17.84 13.30
N LEU A 8 67.30 17.74 14.61
CA LEU A 8 66.09 17.14 15.15
C LEU A 8 64.95 18.13 14.93
N ALA A 9 63.90 17.71 14.22
CA ALA A 9 62.60 18.38 14.23
C ALA A 9 61.59 17.41 14.86
N SER A 10 61.15 17.74 16.06
CA SER A 10 60.07 17.06 16.77
C SER A 10 58.74 17.36 16.06
N ALA A 11 58.07 16.34 15.54
CA ALA A 11 56.70 16.45 15.06
C ALA A 11 55.74 16.29 16.25
N LEU A 12 55.10 17.39 16.67
CA LEU A 12 53.89 17.32 17.48
C LEU A 12 52.75 16.84 16.58
N ALA A 13 52.21 15.67 16.87
CA ALA A 13 50.94 15.23 16.30
C ALA A 13 49.80 15.89 17.09
N THR A 14 49.21 16.95 16.53
CA THR A 14 47.91 17.46 16.96
C THR A 14 46.83 16.49 16.46
N MET A 15 46.34 15.65 17.37
CA MET A 15 45.07 14.91 17.20
C MET A 15 43.94 15.94 17.19
N ALA A 16 43.38 16.22 16.01
CA ALA A 16 42.11 16.90 15.90
C ALA A 16 41.01 15.91 16.31
N LEU A 17 40.46 16.08 17.50
CA LEU A 17 39.16 15.51 17.88
C LEU A 17 38.10 16.23 17.05
N ALA A 18 37.59 15.56 16.01
CA ALA A 18 36.31 15.96 15.42
C ALA A 18 35.20 15.70 16.46
N PRO A 19 34.25 16.63 16.66
CA PRO A 19 33.08 16.32 17.46
C PRO A 19 32.26 15.30 16.66
N ALA A 20 32.11 14.10 17.20
CA ALA A 20 31.08 13.19 16.76
C ALA A 20 29.74 13.80 17.19
N THR A 21 29.05 14.48 16.28
CA THR A 21 27.61 14.69 16.39
C THR A 21 26.99 13.31 16.34
N GLN A 22 26.67 12.75 17.50
CA GLN A 22 25.77 11.61 17.62
C GLN A 22 24.39 12.11 17.14
N LEU A 23 24.05 11.82 15.88
CA LEU A 23 22.66 11.67 15.49
C LEU A 23 22.18 10.39 16.17
N LEU A 24 21.57 10.54 17.35
CA LEU A 24 20.81 9.46 17.94
C LEU A 24 19.54 9.29 17.11
N ALA A 25 19.30 8.07 16.64
CA ALA A 25 17.98 7.66 16.18
C ALA A 25 17.02 7.89 17.35
N GLU A 26 16.11 8.86 17.20
CA GLU A 26 15.03 9.05 18.15
C GLU A 26 13.80 8.38 17.56
N ASP A 27 13.46 7.22 18.14
CA ASP A 27 12.10 6.68 18.01
C ASP A 27 11.10 7.82 18.24
N PRO A 28 10.03 7.88 17.44
CA PRO A 28 9.00 8.88 17.65
C PRO A 28 8.50 8.80 19.10
N ALA A 29 8.24 9.96 19.70
CA ALA A 29 7.72 10.03 21.08
C ALA A 29 6.56 9.03 21.24
N PRO A 30 6.46 8.32 22.38
CA PRO A 30 5.48 7.23 22.54
C PRO A 30 4.04 7.61 22.16
N GLY A 31 3.65 8.85 22.48
CA GLY A 31 2.34 9.42 22.17
C GLY A 31 2.16 9.99 20.76
N ASP A 32 3.23 10.11 19.97
CA ASP A 32 3.18 10.72 18.64
C ASP A 32 2.99 9.70 17.51
N TRP A 33 2.47 10.20 16.39
CA TRP A 33 2.36 9.50 15.12
C TRP A 33 2.85 10.40 13.96
N PRO A 34 4.16 10.68 13.87
CA PRO A 34 4.67 11.82 13.09
C PRO A 34 4.71 11.60 11.57
N ARG A 35 4.33 10.42 11.10
CA ARG A 35 4.35 10.03 9.67
C ARG A 35 3.30 8.97 9.43
N TYR A 36 3.00 8.70 8.15
CA TYR A 36 2.00 7.71 7.75
C TYR A 36 2.08 6.38 8.52
N THR A 37 3.28 5.81 8.64
CA THR A 37 3.54 4.51 9.28
C THR A 37 3.98 4.59 10.75
N ARG A 38 3.86 5.75 11.40
CA ARG A 38 4.43 6.12 12.72
C ARG A 38 5.96 6.22 12.73
N ASP A 39 6.67 5.19 12.28
CA ASP A 39 8.13 5.09 12.30
C ASP A 39 8.70 4.78 10.91
N LEU A 40 10.02 4.99 10.74
CA LEU A 40 10.73 4.75 9.49
C LEU A 40 10.73 3.27 9.09
N GLY A 41 10.72 2.36 10.08
CA GLY A 41 10.66 0.92 9.88
C GLY A 41 9.29 0.42 9.39
N GLY A 42 8.30 1.30 9.28
CA GLY A 42 6.99 0.94 8.76
C GLY A 42 6.14 0.13 9.75
N THR A 43 6.55 -0.03 11.01
CA THR A 43 5.97 -1.06 11.90
C THR A 43 4.52 -0.78 12.25
N ARG A 44 4.12 0.50 12.33
CA ARG A 44 2.81 0.95 12.82
C ARG A 44 2.49 0.41 14.21
N PHE A 45 3.54 0.17 15.00
CA PHE A 45 3.43 -0.22 16.39
C PHE A 45 3.38 1.01 17.28
N SER A 46 2.32 1.15 18.07
CA SER A 46 2.26 2.12 19.14
C SER A 46 2.65 1.49 20.48
N PRO A 47 3.56 2.10 21.26
CA PRO A 47 3.89 1.64 22.61
C PRO A 47 2.80 1.97 23.66
N LEU A 48 1.72 2.65 23.27
CA LEU A 48 0.65 3.03 24.20
C LEU A 48 -0.17 1.80 24.65
N THR A 49 -0.52 1.78 25.94
CA THR A 49 -1.20 0.67 26.61
C THR A 49 -2.50 1.05 27.32
N GLN A 50 -2.90 2.33 27.25
CA GLN A 50 -4.08 2.82 27.99
C GLN A 50 -5.35 2.12 27.47
N ILE A 51 -5.51 2.02 26.16
CA ILE A 51 -6.50 1.17 25.49
C ILE A 51 -5.88 -0.21 25.31
N ASN A 52 -6.53 -1.23 25.87
CA ASN A 52 -6.04 -2.61 25.89
C ASN A 52 -7.22 -3.60 25.87
N ARG A 53 -6.90 -4.89 25.91
CA ARG A 53 -7.87 -5.99 25.80
C ARG A 53 -9.00 -5.96 26.83
N ASP A 54 -8.74 -5.40 28.01
CA ASP A 54 -9.71 -5.40 29.12
C ASP A 54 -10.69 -4.23 29.06
N ASN A 55 -10.45 -3.22 28.21
CA ASN A 55 -11.26 -2.00 28.18
C ASN A 55 -11.59 -1.48 26.77
N VAL A 56 -11.11 -2.11 25.69
CA VAL A 56 -11.39 -1.68 24.32
C VAL A 56 -12.89 -1.69 23.99
N ASP A 57 -13.67 -2.52 24.66
CA ASP A 57 -15.12 -2.59 24.53
C ASP A 57 -15.85 -1.32 25.03
N GLN A 58 -15.16 -0.46 25.77
CA GLN A 58 -15.67 0.81 26.33
C GLN A 58 -15.39 2.02 25.45
N LEU A 59 -14.75 1.86 24.28
CA LEU A 59 -14.44 2.99 23.41
C LEU A 59 -15.69 3.74 22.95
N GLU A 60 -15.65 5.06 23.09
CA GLU A 60 -16.68 5.98 22.62
C GLU A 60 -16.09 7.00 21.65
N VAL A 61 -16.94 7.61 20.82
CA VAL A 61 -16.51 8.72 19.95
C VAL A 61 -16.19 9.92 20.85
N ALA A 62 -14.90 10.28 20.91
CA ALA A 62 -14.44 11.46 21.65
C ALA A 62 -14.79 12.74 20.86
N TRP A 63 -14.47 12.76 19.57
CA TRP A 63 -14.82 13.85 18.67
C TRP A 63 -14.79 13.39 17.20
N ARG A 64 -15.29 14.25 16.31
CA ARG A 64 -15.24 14.02 14.86
C ARG A 64 -14.97 15.32 14.10
N PHE A 65 -14.29 15.22 12.96
CA PHE A 65 -14.02 16.35 12.08
C PHE A 65 -14.49 16.04 10.66
N GLN A 66 -15.28 16.94 10.05
CA GLN A 66 -15.78 16.74 8.69
C GLN A 66 -14.67 16.96 7.67
N VAL A 67 -14.42 15.95 6.83
CA VAL A 67 -13.30 15.99 5.86
C VAL A 67 -13.75 16.39 4.46
N ARG A 68 -15.04 16.39 4.16
CA ARG A 68 -15.52 16.81 2.84
C ARG A 68 -15.61 18.34 2.76
N PRO A 69 -15.03 18.99 1.74
CA PRO A 69 -15.20 20.43 1.57
C PRO A 69 -16.64 20.82 1.28
N GLU A 70 -17.01 22.03 1.73
CA GLU A 70 -18.29 22.63 1.40
C GLU A 70 -18.50 22.66 -0.13
N GLY A 71 -19.70 22.25 -0.57
CA GLY A 71 -20.02 22.10 -1.99
C GLY A 71 -19.74 20.71 -2.59
N GLY A 72 -19.18 19.77 -1.82
CA GLY A 72 -19.08 18.36 -2.19
C GLY A 72 -17.88 18.00 -3.05
N GLY A 73 -16.75 18.71 -2.88
CA GLY A 73 -15.50 18.43 -3.59
C GLY A 73 -14.95 17.03 -3.33
N SER A 74 -14.07 16.56 -4.21
CA SER A 74 -13.45 15.23 -4.10
C SER A 74 -12.57 15.13 -2.85
N ILE A 75 -12.70 14.03 -2.13
CA ILE A 75 -11.79 13.61 -1.07
C ILE A 75 -11.15 12.28 -1.46
N VAL A 76 -10.08 11.92 -0.78
CA VAL A 76 -9.45 10.61 -0.94
C VAL A 76 -9.69 9.83 0.34
N THR A 77 -10.37 8.69 0.24
CA THR A 77 -10.76 7.84 1.38
C THR A 77 -9.59 7.28 2.16
N SER A 78 -8.42 7.24 1.54
CA SER A 78 -7.17 6.79 2.12
C SER A 78 -6.37 7.89 2.83
N ALA A 79 -7.02 9.01 3.19
CA ALA A 79 -6.39 10.07 3.98
C ALA A 79 -6.11 9.56 5.40
N THR A 80 -4.82 9.50 5.78
CA THR A 80 -4.36 9.15 7.13
C THR A 80 -3.67 10.37 7.74
N PRO A 81 -4.12 10.84 8.91
CA PRO A 81 -3.49 11.97 9.59
C PRO A 81 -2.12 11.59 10.18
N ILE A 82 -1.36 12.61 10.56
CA ILE A 82 -0.17 12.47 11.43
C ILE A 82 -0.37 13.34 12.66
N VAL A 83 0.24 12.97 13.78
CA VAL A 83 0.15 13.70 15.06
C VAL A 83 1.54 13.92 15.63
N ILE A 84 1.85 15.17 15.98
CA ILE A 84 3.09 15.57 16.65
C ILE A 84 2.72 16.57 17.74
N ASP A 85 3.12 16.31 18.99
CA ASP A 85 2.86 17.18 20.13
C ASP A 85 1.37 17.59 20.26
N ASP A 86 0.47 16.60 20.09
CA ASP A 86 -1.00 16.76 20.11
C ASP A 86 -1.55 17.68 19.01
N VAL A 87 -0.78 17.94 17.95
CA VAL A 87 -1.27 18.62 16.75
C VAL A 87 -1.46 17.61 15.63
N LEU A 88 -2.70 17.45 15.18
CA LEU A 88 -3.08 16.53 14.12
C LEU A 88 -3.10 17.25 12.77
N PHE A 89 -2.30 16.77 11.81
CA PHE A 89 -2.27 17.29 10.44
C PHE A 89 -2.95 16.32 9.48
N LEU A 90 -3.86 16.83 8.63
CA LEU A 90 -4.65 16.01 7.72
C LEU A 90 -4.91 16.72 6.38
N PRO A 91 -4.65 16.08 5.23
CA PRO A 91 -5.17 16.55 3.95
C PRO A 91 -6.64 16.14 3.80
N ILE A 92 -7.48 17.10 3.44
CA ILE A 92 -8.94 16.91 3.27
C ILE A 92 -9.37 17.14 1.81
N GLY A 93 -8.44 16.91 0.89
CA GLY A 93 -8.65 17.10 -0.54
C GLY A 93 -8.24 18.50 -1.01
N ASN A 94 -9.10 19.49 -0.84
CA ASN A 94 -8.85 20.88 -1.28
C ASN A 94 -8.10 21.73 -0.25
N ALA A 95 -7.73 21.15 0.89
CA ALA A 95 -7.00 21.82 1.93
C ALA A 95 -6.13 20.84 2.71
N VAL A 96 -5.12 21.38 3.40
CA VAL A 96 -4.44 20.74 4.53
C VAL A 96 -4.87 21.49 5.79
N VAL A 97 -5.22 20.76 6.84
CA VAL A 97 -5.62 21.34 8.13
C VAL A 97 -4.71 20.86 9.26
N ALA A 98 -4.54 21.70 10.27
CA ALA A 98 -4.05 21.29 11.58
C ALA A 98 -5.18 21.41 12.60
N LEU A 99 -5.34 20.38 13.42
CA LEU A 99 -6.35 20.27 14.46
C LEU A 99 -5.67 20.05 15.81
N ASP A 100 -6.29 20.57 16.86
CA ASP A 100 -6.02 20.19 18.25
C ASP A 100 -6.42 18.72 18.45
N GLY A 101 -5.51 17.86 18.93
CA GLY A 101 -5.74 16.42 19.05
C GLY A 101 -6.77 16.06 20.12
N ASP A 102 -6.80 16.77 21.25
CA ASP A 102 -7.80 16.55 22.30
C ASP A 102 -9.24 16.83 21.83
N SER A 103 -9.44 17.91 21.05
CA SER A 103 -10.79 18.45 20.76
C SER A 103 -11.23 18.44 19.30
N GLY A 104 -10.32 18.20 18.36
CA GLY A 104 -10.55 18.32 16.92
C GLY A 104 -10.75 19.76 16.43
N LYS A 105 -10.48 20.77 17.28
CA LYS A 105 -10.61 22.18 16.91
C LYS A 105 -9.57 22.56 15.86
N GLU A 106 -10.01 23.15 14.75
CA GLU A 106 -9.11 23.64 13.70
C GLU A 106 -8.20 24.77 14.24
N LEU A 107 -6.89 24.56 14.14
CA LEU A 107 -5.85 25.52 14.49
C LEU A 107 -5.49 26.40 13.29
N TRP A 108 -5.32 25.78 12.12
CA TRP A 108 -5.12 26.45 10.85
C TRP A 108 -5.60 25.60 9.66
N ARG A 109 -5.80 26.27 8.53
CA ARG A 109 -6.16 25.66 7.24
C ARG A 109 -5.39 26.32 6.10
N HIS A 110 -4.83 25.49 5.24
CA HIS A 110 -4.17 25.87 4.01
C HIS A 110 -5.00 25.40 2.81
N ASP A 111 -5.47 26.33 1.97
CA ASP A 111 -6.18 26.00 0.72
C ASP A 111 -5.17 25.58 -0.36
N THR A 112 -5.41 24.47 -1.04
CA THR A 112 -4.52 23.93 -2.07
C THR A 112 -4.60 24.65 -3.41
N GLY A 113 -5.43 25.68 -3.54
CA GLY A 113 -5.61 26.45 -4.77
C GLY A 113 -6.32 25.69 -5.89
N GLY A 114 -7.10 24.65 -5.54
CA GLY A 114 -7.81 23.78 -6.48
C GLY A 114 -7.09 22.46 -6.81
N GLY A 115 -5.85 22.27 -6.36
CA GLY A 115 -5.16 20.97 -6.40
C GLY A 115 -5.77 19.98 -5.41
N LEU A 116 -5.64 18.67 -5.67
CA LEU A 116 -6.15 17.65 -4.75
C LEU A 116 -5.00 17.06 -3.92
N ALA A 117 -4.87 17.47 -2.66
CA ALA A 117 -3.98 16.84 -1.70
C ALA A 117 -4.54 15.47 -1.28
N ARG A 118 -3.73 14.41 -1.43
CA ARG A 118 -4.15 13.02 -1.26
C ARG A 118 -3.35 12.31 -0.18
N ARG A 119 -3.94 11.23 0.36
CA ARG A 119 -3.30 10.19 1.20
C ARG A 119 -2.81 10.63 2.57
N THR A 120 -1.92 11.60 2.68
CA THR A 120 -1.35 12.06 3.96
C THR A 120 -0.54 13.35 3.73
N VAL A 121 0.13 13.82 4.77
CA VAL A 121 1.20 14.81 4.68
C VAL A 121 2.48 14.24 5.29
N SER A 122 3.62 14.83 4.96
CA SER A 122 4.91 14.45 5.54
C SER A 122 5.45 15.54 6.44
N TYR A 123 5.97 15.16 7.60
CA TYR A 123 6.61 16.07 8.55
C TYR A 123 8.12 16.01 8.43
N TRP A 124 8.75 17.18 8.41
CA TRP A 124 10.18 17.34 8.63
C TRP A 124 10.39 18.22 9.86
N PRO A 125 11.17 17.77 10.85
CA PRO A 125 11.27 18.44 12.15
C PRO A 125 11.95 19.81 12.10
N GLY A 126 12.62 20.15 11.01
CA GLY A 126 13.49 21.33 10.96
C GLY A 126 14.95 20.97 11.20
N ASP A 127 15.77 22.00 11.26
CA ASP A 127 17.15 21.95 11.74
C ASP A 127 17.46 23.25 12.50
N ASP A 128 18.75 23.51 12.78
CA ASP A 128 19.18 24.70 13.51
C ASP A 128 18.81 26.03 12.81
N GLU A 129 18.54 26.01 11.50
CA GLU A 129 18.26 27.19 10.69
C GLU A 129 16.78 27.33 10.34
N LEU A 130 16.09 26.20 10.15
CA LEU A 130 14.75 26.15 9.59
C LEU A 130 13.77 25.47 10.53
N ALA A 131 12.61 26.10 10.69
CA ALA A 131 11.51 25.53 11.46
C ALA A 131 10.94 24.27 10.79
N ALA A 132 10.19 23.50 11.58
CA ALA A 132 9.49 22.32 11.12
C ALA A 132 8.53 22.61 9.94
N ARG A 133 8.45 21.66 9.02
CA ARG A 133 7.65 21.78 7.80
C ARG A 133 6.70 20.61 7.61
N ILE A 134 5.55 20.92 7.00
CA ILE A 134 4.61 19.95 6.47
C ILE A 134 4.69 19.97 4.95
N TYR A 135 4.89 18.81 4.33
CA TYR A 135 4.86 18.65 2.88
C TYR A 135 3.59 17.94 2.43
N TYR A 136 3.01 18.42 1.35
CA TYR A 136 1.93 17.73 0.64
C TYR A 136 2.17 17.78 -0.87
N SER A 137 1.44 16.94 -1.61
CA SER A 137 1.48 16.95 -3.08
C SER A 137 0.09 17.08 -3.69
N THR A 138 0.00 17.83 -4.78
CA THR A 138 -1.18 17.97 -5.66
C THR A 138 -1.08 17.12 -6.92
N GLY A 139 0.02 16.36 -7.09
CA GLY A 139 0.26 15.47 -8.21
C GLY A 139 1.55 15.77 -8.96
N ASP A 140 1.74 17.02 -9.39
CA ASP A 140 2.90 17.51 -10.14
C ASP A 140 3.71 18.55 -9.35
N GLU A 141 3.37 18.76 -8.08
CA GLU A 141 4.06 19.67 -7.18
C GLU A 141 4.24 19.04 -5.80
N ILE A 142 5.33 19.39 -5.12
CA ILE A 142 5.50 19.25 -3.67
C ILE A 142 5.44 20.65 -3.07
N VAL A 143 4.53 20.87 -2.12
CA VAL A 143 4.35 22.14 -1.44
C VAL A 143 4.81 22.02 0.00
N ALA A 144 5.60 22.99 0.46
CA ALA A 144 6.12 23.08 1.82
C ALA A 144 5.37 24.15 2.62
N LEU A 145 4.85 23.77 3.79
CA LEU A 145 4.20 24.65 4.74
C LEU A 145 5.01 24.73 6.03
N ASP A 146 5.06 25.90 6.65
CA ASP A 146 5.45 26.04 8.05
C ASP A 146 4.44 25.29 8.93
N ALA A 147 4.92 24.33 9.73
CA ALA A 147 4.05 23.42 10.48
C ALA A 147 3.18 24.15 11.52
N ALA A 148 3.69 25.24 12.12
CA ALA A 148 3.00 25.98 13.16
C ALA A 148 1.86 26.84 12.62
N SER A 149 2.02 27.42 11.42
CA SER A 149 1.11 28.44 10.89
C SER A 149 0.34 28.03 9.63
N GLY A 150 0.73 26.95 8.95
CA GLY A 150 0.14 26.51 7.69
C GLY A 150 0.43 27.45 6.50
N LYS A 151 1.34 28.41 6.66
CA LYS A 151 1.77 29.31 5.57
C LYS A 151 2.84 28.63 4.72
N LEU A 152 2.95 29.03 3.45
CA LEU A 152 4.03 28.58 2.57
C LEU A 152 5.41 28.87 3.20
N ALA A 153 6.28 27.87 3.23
CA ALA A 153 7.69 28.03 3.55
C ALA A 153 8.40 28.60 2.31
N THR A 154 8.41 29.93 2.16
CA THR A 154 8.82 30.62 0.92
C THR A 154 10.31 30.53 0.59
N ASP A 155 11.10 29.99 1.50
CA ASP A 155 12.52 29.66 1.39
C ASP A 155 12.78 28.26 0.80
N PHE A 156 11.75 27.42 0.65
CA PHE A 156 11.82 26.15 -0.06
C PHE A 156 11.54 26.32 -1.56
N ALA A 157 12.39 25.76 -2.43
CA ALA A 157 12.23 25.73 -3.87
C ALA A 157 11.81 27.09 -4.48
N ASP A 158 10.75 27.13 -5.29
CA ASP A 158 10.19 28.38 -5.82
C ASP A 158 9.02 28.82 -4.94
N GLN A 159 9.31 29.65 -3.93
CA GLN A 159 8.31 30.25 -3.02
C GLN A 159 7.40 29.22 -2.32
N GLY A 160 7.99 28.12 -1.86
CA GLY A 160 7.30 27.03 -1.16
C GLY A 160 6.82 25.90 -2.07
N VAL A 161 7.06 25.98 -3.38
CA VAL A 161 6.59 24.99 -4.36
C VAL A 161 7.74 24.42 -5.17
N LEU A 162 7.88 23.10 -5.13
CA LEU A 162 8.77 22.34 -6.00
C LEU A 162 7.94 21.72 -7.13
N LYS A 163 8.17 22.17 -8.37
CA LYS A 163 7.52 21.60 -9.56
C LYS A 163 8.22 20.33 -10.02
N LEU A 164 7.42 19.34 -10.38
CA LEU A 164 7.85 18.05 -10.88
C LEU A 164 7.57 17.97 -12.39
N ASP A 165 8.46 17.32 -13.12
CA ASP A 165 8.37 17.10 -14.57
C ASP A 165 7.42 15.96 -14.96
N ILE A 166 7.14 15.06 -14.02
CA ILE A 166 6.19 13.94 -14.14
C ILE A 166 5.34 13.87 -12.85
N PRO A 167 4.18 13.22 -12.85
CA PRO A 167 3.34 13.15 -11.67
C PRO A 167 3.88 12.17 -10.60
N TYR A 168 4.07 12.65 -9.38
CA TYR A 168 4.36 11.89 -8.17
C TYR A 168 3.22 12.13 -7.18
N ARG A 169 2.17 11.32 -7.27
CA ARG A 169 0.85 11.59 -6.65
C ARG A 169 0.78 11.24 -5.15
N GLY A 170 1.67 11.82 -4.34
CA GLY A 170 1.67 11.72 -2.89
C GLY A 170 2.81 12.52 -2.23
N PRO A 171 2.77 12.75 -0.91
CA PRO A 171 3.86 13.45 -0.23
C PRO A 171 5.12 12.58 -0.18
N PRO A 172 6.33 13.16 -0.01
CA PRO A 172 7.58 12.41 0.02
C PRO A 172 7.79 11.68 1.36
N THR A 173 8.48 10.55 1.34
CA THR A 173 9.09 9.97 2.56
C THR A 173 10.21 10.89 3.04
N VAL A 174 10.22 11.22 4.33
CA VAL A 174 11.23 12.09 4.93
C VAL A 174 12.21 11.24 5.73
N PHE A 175 13.48 11.26 5.32
CA PHE A 175 14.59 10.69 6.06
C PHE A 175 15.68 11.74 6.22
N ARG A 176 15.96 12.16 7.46
CA ARG A 176 16.84 13.29 7.78
C ARG A 176 16.43 14.52 6.95
N ASN A 177 17.33 15.04 6.11
CA ASN A 177 17.11 16.19 5.24
C ASN A 177 16.77 15.79 3.79
N VAL A 178 16.31 14.56 3.57
CA VAL A 178 16.01 14.02 2.24
C VAL A 178 14.52 13.71 2.11
N LEU A 179 13.91 14.27 1.05
CA LEU A 179 12.57 13.99 0.59
C LEU A 179 12.65 12.96 -0.53
N ILE A 180 12.15 11.74 -0.33
CA ILE A 180 12.22 10.65 -1.29
C ILE A 180 10.83 10.34 -1.80
N ILE A 181 10.65 10.29 -3.12
CA ILE A 181 9.34 10.20 -3.76
C ILE A 181 9.35 9.25 -4.95
N GLY A 182 8.27 8.49 -5.11
CA GLY A 182 8.06 7.54 -6.19
C GLY A 182 7.01 8.00 -7.20
N ALA A 183 7.22 7.70 -8.48
CA ALA A 183 6.40 8.20 -9.58
C ALA A 183 5.04 7.48 -9.68
N ASN A 184 4.03 8.18 -10.22
CA ASN A 184 2.73 7.59 -10.56
C ASN A 184 2.44 7.78 -12.05
N VAL A 185 2.96 6.86 -12.88
CA VAL A 185 2.85 6.91 -14.34
C VAL A 185 1.62 6.15 -14.85
N ASN A 186 1.35 6.26 -16.15
CA ASN A 186 0.21 5.60 -16.79
C ASN A 186 0.57 4.18 -17.25
N GLU A 187 -0.45 3.34 -17.43
CA GLU A 187 -0.35 1.94 -17.88
C GLU A 187 -0.16 1.80 -19.40
N MET A 188 0.88 2.44 -19.92
CA MET A 188 1.17 2.54 -21.35
C MET A 188 2.47 1.80 -21.69
N PRO A 189 2.62 1.17 -22.87
CA PRO A 189 3.89 0.54 -23.24
C PRO A 189 5.07 1.52 -23.24
N VAL A 190 4.85 2.74 -23.75
CA VAL A 190 5.84 3.81 -23.80
C VAL A 190 5.26 5.05 -23.13
N GLY A 191 6.03 5.68 -22.24
CA GLY A 191 5.56 6.80 -21.44
C GLY A 191 6.65 7.47 -20.58
N PRO A 192 6.24 8.36 -19.66
CA PRO A 192 7.15 8.91 -18.65
C PRO A 192 7.81 7.79 -17.83
N SER A 193 9.05 8.02 -17.40
CA SER A 193 9.78 7.06 -16.57
C SER A 193 9.14 6.90 -15.19
N GLY A 194 9.13 5.67 -14.67
CA GLY A 194 8.70 5.34 -13.31
C GLY A 194 9.71 5.63 -12.21
N ASN A 195 10.85 6.25 -12.55
CA ASN A 195 11.98 6.47 -11.64
C ASN A 195 11.59 7.15 -10.31
N SER A 196 12.18 6.67 -9.22
CA SER A 196 12.14 7.32 -7.91
C SER A 196 13.21 8.40 -7.81
N ARG A 197 12.93 9.44 -7.02
CA ARG A 197 13.82 10.61 -6.89
C ARG A 197 13.93 11.08 -5.45
N ALA A 198 15.02 11.77 -5.17
CA ALA A 198 15.20 12.48 -3.91
C ALA A 198 15.53 13.96 -4.09
N PHE A 199 15.08 14.75 -3.12
CA PHE A 199 15.29 16.18 -3.04
C PHE A 199 15.72 16.58 -1.62
N ASP A 200 16.49 17.64 -1.49
CA ASP A 200 16.85 18.21 -0.19
C ASP A 200 15.63 18.89 0.44
N ALA A 201 15.28 18.52 1.67
CA ALA A 201 14.10 19.02 2.37
C ALA A 201 14.16 20.52 2.64
N ARG A 202 15.36 21.11 2.74
CA ARG A 202 15.53 22.52 3.06
C ARG A 202 15.30 23.39 1.83
N THR A 203 15.82 22.94 0.69
CA THR A 203 15.96 23.76 -0.52
C THR A 203 15.11 23.28 -1.70
N GLY A 204 14.69 22.01 -1.73
CA GLY A 204 14.04 21.38 -2.88
C GLY A 204 15.00 20.98 -4.00
N ALA A 205 16.31 21.09 -3.79
CA ALA A 205 17.30 20.70 -4.79
C ALA A 205 17.31 19.19 -5.00
N LYS A 206 17.27 18.72 -6.26
CA LYS A 206 17.36 17.29 -6.58
C LYS A 206 18.72 16.74 -6.14
N ILE A 207 18.69 15.63 -5.41
CA ILE A 207 19.87 14.92 -4.90
C ILE A 207 20.22 13.76 -5.83
N TRP A 208 19.27 12.86 -6.06
CA TRP A 208 19.47 11.66 -6.89
C TRP A 208 18.19 11.26 -7.64
N GLU A 209 18.35 10.39 -8.63
CA GLU A 209 17.29 9.69 -9.35
C GLU A 209 17.74 8.25 -9.62
N PHE A 210 16.87 7.29 -9.38
CA PHE A 210 17.15 5.87 -9.59
C PHE A 210 16.40 5.35 -10.81
N ASN A 211 17.13 4.70 -11.73
CA ASN A 211 16.57 4.08 -12.93
C ASN A 211 15.87 2.76 -12.59
N THR A 212 14.54 2.77 -12.51
CA THR A 212 13.75 1.54 -12.25
C THR A 212 13.62 0.65 -13.48
N VAL A 213 13.82 1.23 -14.67
CA VAL A 213 14.15 0.52 -15.92
C VAL A 213 15.65 0.70 -16.19
N PRO A 214 16.48 -0.33 -15.98
CA PRO A 214 17.92 -0.25 -16.16
C PRO A 214 18.33 0.12 -17.58
N GLN A 215 19.22 1.10 -17.68
CA GLN A 215 19.80 1.57 -18.92
C GLN A 215 20.97 0.67 -19.35
N PRO A 216 21.42 0.71 -20.62
CA PRO A 216 22.57 -0.08 -21.08
C PRO A 216 23.81 0.10 -20.19
N GLY A 217 24.26 -0.99 -19.58
CA GLY A 217 25.41 -1.01 -18.66
C GLY A 217 25.03 -0.99 -17.17
N GLU A 218 23.76 -0.78 -16.84
CA GLU A 218 23.24 -0.92 -15.47
C GLU A 218 22.82 -2.38 -15.19
N PRO A 219 22.95 -2.87 -13.95
CA PRO A 219 22.50 -4.22 -13.58
C PRO A 219 21.00 -4.40 -13.85
N GLY A 220 20.62 -5.57 -14.38
CA GLY A 220 19.23 -5.91 -14.71
C GLY A 220 18.83 -5.56 -16.14
N HIS A 221 19.62 -4.75 -16.86
CA HIS A 221 19.33 -4.38 -18.25
C HIS A 221 19.23 -5.61 -19.18
N GLU A 222 20.05 -6.62 -18.92
CA GLU A 222 20.08 -7.88 -19.67
C GLU A 222 18.77 -8.67 -19.60
N THR A 223 17.89 -8.35 -18.65
CA THR A 223 16.57 -9.00 -18.50
C THR A 223 15.50 -8.38 -19.41
N TRP A 224 15.83 -7.33 -20.17
CA TRP A 224 14.93 -6.73 -21.16
C TRP A 224 15.32 -7.16 -22.57
N GLY A 225 14.49 -7.99 -23.17
CA GLY A 225 14.69 -8.42 -24.54
C GLY A 225 14.43 -7.31 -25.56
N GLY A 226 15.34 -7.19 -26.53
CA GLY A 226 15.21 -6.24 -27.64
C GLY A 226 15.13 -4.79 -27.18
N ASP A 227 14.08 -4.10 -27.62
CA ASP A 227 13.84 -2.69 -27.33
C ASP A 227 12.83 -2.49 -26.17
N GLY A 228 12.48 -3.56 -25.44
CA GLY A 228 11.45 -3.53 -24.41
C GLY A 228 11.67 -2.50 -23.30
N TRP A 229 12.91 -2.09 -23.04
CA TRP A 229 13.27 -1.08 -22.03
C TRP A 229 13.12 0.37 -22.51
N LYS A 230 13.12 0.63 -23.82
CA LYS A 230 13.25 1.98 -24.37
C LYS A 230 11.98 2.80 -24.13
N GLY A 231 12.08 3.82 -23.28
CA GLY A 231 10.96 4.71 -22.96
C GLY A 231 9.80 4.00 -22.24
N ARG A 232 10.08 2.87 -21.59
CA ARG A 232 9.09 2.05 -20.91
C ARG A 232 8.42 2.83 -19.76
N SER A 233 7.08 2.72 -19.68
CA SER A 233 6.28 3.17 -18.51
C SER A 233 6.07 2.01 -17.53
N GLY A 234 5.41 2.30 -16.41
CA GLY A 234 5.28 1.39 -15.28
C GLY A 234 6.58 1.33 -14.51
N THR A 235 6.89 0.19 -13.89
CA THR A 235 8.09 -0.01 -13.05
C THR A 235 8.27 1.14 -12.05
N ASN A 236 7.18 1.62 -11.48
CA ASN A 236 7.16 2.82 -10.68
C ASN A 236 6.83 2.49 -9.22
N VAL A 237 7.31 3.34 -8.32
CA VAL A 237 6.97 3.27 -6.89
C VAL A 237 5.77 4.19 -6.68
N TRP A 238 4.56 3.73 -6.99
CA TRP A 238 3.36 4.59 -6.88
C TRP A 238 2.89 4.82 -5.45
N ILE A 239 3.42 4.05 -4.50
CA ILE A 239 3.22 4.26 -3.08
C ILE A 239 3.91 5.55 -2.65
N TRP A 240 3.26 6.33 -1.79
CA TRP A 240 3.77 7.64 -1.35
C TRP A 240 4.62 7.54 -0.08
N TYR A 241 4.67 6.37 0.55
CA TYR A 241 5.47 6.10 1.72
C TYR A 241 6.37 4.91 1.45
N MET A 242 7.60 4.99 1.93
CA MET A 242 8.61 3.94 1.81
C MET A 242 9.21 3.69 3.19
N THR A 243 9.69 2.49 3.38
CA THR A 243 10.32 2.05 4.63
C THR A 243 11.81 2.34 4.57
N VAL A 244 12.37 2.85 5.66
CA VAL A 244 13.80 3.14 5.81
C VAL A 244 14.32 2.45 7.06
N ASP A 245 15.43 1.74 6.91
CA ASP A 245 16.24 1.31 8.04
C ASP A 245 17.12 2.48 8.47
N GLU A 246 16.82 3.05 9.64
CA GLU A 246 17.47 4.28 10.11
C GLU A 246 18.96 4.07 10.46
N GLU A 247 19.32 2.88 10.95
CA GLU A 247 20.69 2.55 11.35
C GLU A 247 21.60 2.50 10.12
N THR A 248 21.13 1.85 9.06
CA THR A 248 21.90 1.67 7.83
C THR A 248 21.72 2.80 6.81
N GLY A 249 20.66 3.60 6.94
CA GLY A 249 20.25 4.59 5.94
C GLY A 249 19.68 3.96 4.66
N MET A 250 19.29 2.69 4.70
CA MET A 250 18.77 1.96 3.55
C MET A 250 17.27 2.20 3.40
N ILE A 251 16.84 2.60 2.19
CA ILE A 251 15.42 2.71 1.84
C ILE A 251 15.00 1.56 0.93
N TYR A 252 13.83 1.01 1.20
CA TYR A 252 13.24 -0.10 0.47
C TYR A 252 12.13 0.40 -0.44
N MET A 253 12.36 0.34 -1.74
CA MET A 253 11.47 0.82 -2.80
C MET A 253 10.66 -0.35 -3.37
N PRO A 254 9.33 -0.42 -3.15
CA PRO A 254 8.50 -1.45 -3.74
C PRO A 254 8.10 -1.03 -5.16
N VAL A 255 8.76 -1.63 -6.16
CA VAL A 255 8.60 -1.27 -7.57
C VAL A 255 7.44 -2.07 -8.17
N GLY A 256 6.48 -1.37 -8.80
CA GLY A 256 5.32 -1.94 -9.48
C GLY A 256 5.64 -2.68 -10.77
N SER A 257 4.61 -3.15 -11.47
CA SER A 257 4.76 -3.91 -12.70
C SER A 257 5.24 -3.06 -13.89
N PRO A 258 5.97 -3.65 -14.85
CA PRO A 258 6.18 -3.02 -16.15
C PRO A 258 4.87 -2.86 -16.90
N SER A 259 4.61 -1.68 -17.46
CA SER A 259 3.43 -1.49 -18.31
C SER A 259 3.71 -1.98 -19.74
N PRO A 260 2.70 -2.45 -20.49
CA PRO A 260 1.30 -2.60 -20.05
C PRO A 260 1.09 -3.87 -19.22
N ASN A 261 0.01 -3.89 -18.45
CA ASN A 261 -0.20 -4.88 -17.40
C ASN A 261 -0.61 -6.28 -17.89
N TYR A 262 -1.45 -6.37 -18.93
CA TYR A 262 -2.09 -7.64 -19.34
C TYR A 262 -1.62 -8.17 -20.70
N TYR A 263 -0.50 -7.64 -21.19
CA TYR A 263 0.18 -8.15 -22.39
C TYR A 263 1.67 -7.84 -22.35
N GLY A 264 2.53 -8.87 -22.44
CA GLY A 264 3.99 -8.72 -22.29
C GLY A 264 4.81 -8.93 -23.56
N GLY A 265 4.17 -9.08 -24.73
CA GLY A 265 4.86 -9.52 -25.96
C GLY A 265 5.92 -8.55 -26.52
N ASP A 266 5.90 -7.28 -26.13
CA ASP A 266 6.88 -6.26 -26.54
C ASP A 266 8.07 -6.14 -25.57
N ARG A 267 8.07 -6.88 -24.46
CA ARG A 267 9.08 -6.83 -23.40
C ARG A 267 9.48 -8.23 -22.90
N PRO A 268 9.91 -9.17 -23.76
CA PRO A 268 10.27 -10.51 -23.30
C PRO A 268 11.43 -10.46 -22.28
N GLY A 269 11.39 -11.37 -21.31
CA GLY A 269 12.36 -11.47 -20.21
C GLY A 269 11.81 -11.00 -18.86
N ASP A 270 12.61 -11.12 -17.80
CA ASP A 270 12.13 -10.91 -16.42
C ASP A 270 11.81 -9.46 -16.08
N ASN A 271 12.30 -8.51 -16.88
CA ASN A 271 11.97 -7.08 -16.81
C ASN A 271 12.35 -6.39 -15.49
N LEU A 272 13.56 -6.65 -14.97
CA LEU A 272 14.05 -5.98 -13.76
C LEU A 272 14.10 -4.46 -13.94
N TYR A 273 13.68 -3.62 -12.98
CA TYR A 273 13.31 -3.95 -11.60
C TYR A 273 11.79 -4.05 -11.38
N GLY A 274 11.00 -4.40 -12.41
CA GLY A 274 9.57 -4.63 -12.26
C GLY A 274 9.24 -5.66 -11.17
N ASN A 275 8.17 -5.40 -10.40
CA ASN A 275 7.69 -6.26 -9.31
C ASN A 275 8.78 -6.64 -8.30
N SER A 276 9.69 -5.71 -8.01
CA SER A 276 10.85 -5.95 -7.15
C SER A 276 10.84 -5.05 -5.93
N LEU A 277 11.33 -5.56 -4.80
CA LEU A 277 11.77 -4.73 -3.70
C LEU A 277 13.23 -4.33 -3.96
N VAL A 278 13.49 -3.03 -4.16
CA VAL A 278 14.82 -2.51 -4.45
C VAL A 278 15.33 -1.73 -3.25
N ALA A 279 16.51 -2.09 -2.76
CA ALA A 279 17.18 -1.38 -1.67
C ALA A 279 18.24 -0.42 -2.22
N VAL A 280 18.17 0.84 -1.81
CA VAL A 280 19.17 1.86 -2.13
C VAL A 280 19.56 2.63 -0.88
N ASP A 281 20.70 3.31 -0.92
CA ASP A 281 21.06 4.30 0.09
C ASP A 281 20.14 5.53 -0.03
N ALA A 282 19.49 5.92 1.06
CA ALA A 282 18.46 6.96 1.06
C ALA A 282 19.02 8.36 0.71
N GLU A 283 20.28 8.65 1.03
CA GLU A 283 20.88 9.96 0.83
C GLU A 283 21.56 10.11 -0.54
N SER A 284 22.04 9.03 -1.14
CA SER A 284 22.80 9.04 -2.39
C SER A 284 22.11 8.35 -3.57
N GLY A 285 21.12 7.49 -3.32
CA GLY A 285 20.46 6.65 -4.33
C GLY A 285 21.32 5.49 -4.82
N GLU A 286 22.44 5.19 -4.13
CA GLU A 286 23.33 4.09 -4.49
C GLU A 286 22.62 2.74 -4.32
N TYR A 287 22.59 1.94 -5.39
CA TYR A 287 22.06 0.58 -5.39
C TYR A 287 22.77 -0.34 -4.38
N LYS A 288 21.99 -1.11 -3.62
CA LYS A 288 22.51 -2.12 -2.67
C LYS A 288 22.14 -3.53 -3.10
N TRP A 289 20.85 -3.84 -3.16
CA TRP A 289 20.32 -5.15 -3.56
C TRP A 289 18.89 -5.02 -4.09
N HIS A 290 18.38 -6.07 -4.73
CA HIS A 290 16.96 -6.20 -5.02
C HIS A 290 16.49 -7.65 -4.84
N PHE A 291 15.18 -7.82 -4.64
CA PHE A 291 14.51 -9.11 -4.68
C PHE A 291 13.27 -8.98 -5.58
N GLN A 292 13.23 -9.75 -6.68
CA GLN A 292 12.09 -9.75 -7.60
C GLN A 292 11.03 -10.76 -7.13
N THR A 293 9.79 -10.29 -6.99
CA THR A 293 8.66 -11.10 -6.49
C THR A 293 7.83 -11.74 -7.60
N ILE A 294 7.98 -11.27 -8.85
CA ILE A 294 7.31 -11.79 -10.05
C ILE A 294 8.26 -11.64 -11.25
N HIS A 295 8.52 -12.73 -11.95
CA HIS A 295 9.19 -12.71 -13.24
C HIS A 295 8.17 -12.39 -14.34
N HIS A 296 8.39 -11.32 -15.10
CA HIS A 296 7.55 -10.93 -16.23
C HIS A 296 6.04 -10.84 -15.90
N ASP A 297 5.62 -9.81 -15.16
CA ASP A 297 4.22 -9.66 -14.78
C ASP A 297 3.28 -9.49 -15.98
N LEU A 298 2.12 -10.16 -15.90
CA LEU A 298 1.01 -10.15 -16.87
C LEU A 298 -0.36 -9.93 -16.18
N TRP A 299 -0.36 -9.42 -14.95
CA TRP A 299 -1.53 -9.46 -14.07
C TRP A 299 -1.85 -8.14 -13.37
N ASP A 300 -1.04 -7.10 -13.51
CA ASP A 300 -1.10 -5.90 -12.66
C ASP A 300 -0.86 -6.26 -11.18
N LYS A 301 0.02 -7.24 -10.90
CA LYS A 301 0.31 -7.66 -9.53
C LYS A 301 1.51 -6.91 -8.95
N ASP A 302 1.39 -5.58 -8.94
CA ASP A 302 2.28 -4.65 -8.25
C ASP A 302 2.67 -5.12 -6.85
N LEU A 303 3.79 -4.56 -6.38
CA LEU A 303 4.21 -4.51 -4.99
C LEU A 303 3.80 -3.12 -4.42
N PRO A 304 2.61 -2.98 -3.81
CA PRO A 304 1.99 -1.67 -3.61
C PRO A 304 2.25 -1.07 -2.23
N ALA A 305 2.76 -1.83 -1.28
CA ALA A 305 3.15 -1.36 0.05
C ALA A 305 4.61 -1.70 0.30
N PRO A 306 5.39 -0.85 0.97
CA PRO A 306 6.74 -1.20 1.40
C PRO A 306 6.68 -2.21 2.56
N PRO A 307 7.82 -2.84 2.90
CA PRO A 307 7.84 -3.87 3.91
C PRO A 307 7.77 -3.27 5.32
N VAL A 308 7.44 -4.10 6.30
CA VAL A 308 7.67 -3.78 7.71
C VAL A 308 9.04 -4.31 8.12
N LEU A 309 9.84 -3.49 8.82
CA LEU A 309 11.11 -3.95 9.39
C LEU A 309 10.85 -4.62 10.73
N ILE A 310 11.50 -5.76 10.93
CA ILE A 310 11.37 -6.54 12.15
C ILE A 310 12.65 -7.31 12.40
N ASP A 311 13.09 -7.36 13.64
CA ASP A 311 14.16 -8.28 14.04
C ASP A 311 13.53 -9.61 14.39
N ILE A 312 14.08 -10.70 13.84
CA ILE A 312 13.58 -12.05 14.13
C ILE A 312 14.64 -12.85 14.87
N GLU A 313 14.20 -13.70 15.80
CA GLU A 313 15.06 -14.68 16.44
C GLU A 313 14.94 -16.02 15.72
N LYS A 314 16.04 -16.48 15.11
CA LYS A 314 16.12 -17.78 14.44
C LYS A 314 17.42 -18.48 14.80
N ASP A 315 17.32 -19.74 15.24
CA ASP A 315 18.46 -20.56 15.65
C ASP A 315 19.36 -19.87 16.71
N GLY A 316 18.73 -19.11 17.63
CA GLY A 316 19.42 -18.35 18.69
C GLY A 316 20.19 -17.12 18.20
N LYS A 317 19.93 -16.65 16.98
CA LYS A 317 20.49 -15.43 16.41
C LYS A 317 19.39 -14.44 16.09
N ILE A 318 19.64 -13.18 16.40
CA ILE A 318 18.83 -12.07 15.89
C ILE A 318 19.25 -11.80 14.45
N ILE A 319 18.28 -11.81 13.53
CA ILE A 319 18.47 -11.51 12.12
C ILE A 319 17.70 -10.21 11.83
N PRO A 320 18.37 -9.19 11.25
CA PRO A 320 17.68 -8.00 10.78
C PRO A 320 16.83 -8.38 9.57
N ALA A 321 15.52 -8.47 9.76
CA ALA A 321 14.59 -8.90 8.73
C ALA A 321 13.65 -7.78 8.29
N LEU A 322 12.98 -8.06 7.18
CA LEU A 322 11.81 -7.34 6.73
C LEU A 322 10.76 -8.34 6.24
N ALA A 323 9.49 -7.95 6.32
CA ALA A 323 8.38 -8.73 5.78
C ALA A 323 7.66 -7.91 4.70
N GLU A 324 7.80 -8.35 3.46
CA GLU A 324 7.23 -7.74 2.27
C GLU A 324 6.00 -8.52 1.80
N THR A 325 4.91 -7.85 1.45
CA THR A 325 3.67 -8.49 0.98
C THR A 325 3.06 -7.68 -0.15
N GLY A 326 2.45 -8.36 -1.13
CA GLY A 326 1.93 -7.69 -2.32
C GLY A 326 0.60 -8.22 -2.80
N LYS A 327 0.20 -7.75 -3.99
CA LYS A 327 -1.06 -8.16 -4.63
C LYS A 327 -1.12 -9.69 -4.85
N THR A 328 0.01 -10.38 -4.97
CA THR A 328 0.04 -11.85 -5.09
C THR A 328 -0.43 -12.59 -3.84
N ALA A 329 -0.55 -11.91 -2.69
CA ALA A 329 -0.83 -12.47 -1.36
C ALA A 329 0.26 -13.42 -0.84
N TYR A 330 1.47 -13.34 -1.39
CA TYR A 330 2.65 -13.93 -0.77
C TYR A 330 3.30 -12.92 0.14
N MET A 331 3.85 -13.42 1.26
CA MET A 331 4.74 -12.66 2.10
C MET A 331 6.16 -13.21 1.98
N TYR A 332 7.10 -12.34 1.69
CA TYR A 332 8.53 -12.64 1.60
C TYR A 332 9.21 -12.09 2.86
N ILE A 333 9.76 -12.98 3.68
CA ILE A 333 10.57 -12.60 4.84
C ILE A 333 12.03 -12.68 4.42
N LEU A 334 12.66 -11.51 4.28
CA LEU A 334 14.01 -11.34 3.74
C LEU A 334 14.93 -10.78 4.82
N ASN A 335 16.22 -11.10 4.74
CA ASN A 335 17.23 -10.34 5.47
C ASN A 335 17.28 -8.94 4.86
N ARG A 336 17.05 -7.90 5.67
CA ARG A 336 16.92 -6.52 5.16
C ARG A 336 18.25 -5.92 4.70
N GLU A 337 19.38 -6.46 5.15
CA GLU A 337 20.70 -6.00 4.71
C GLU A 337 21.12 -6.58 3.36
N THR A 338 20.65 -7.79 3.02
CA THR A 338 21.13 -8.55 1.85
C THR A 338 20.06 -8.86 0.80
N GLY A 339 18.77 -8.80 1.16
CA GLY A 339 17.66 -9.25 0.32
C GLY A 339 17.48 -10.77 0.25
N GLU A 340 18.29 -11.55 0.97
CA GLU A 340 18.22 -13.01 0.92
C GLU A 340 16.99 -13.55 1.67
N PRO A 341 16.24 -14.51 1.09
CA PRO A 341 15.09 -15.13 1.76
C PRO A 341 15.49 -15.92 3.00
N ILE A 342 14.91 -15.56 4.15
CA ILE A 342 15.23 -16.18 5.44
C ILE A 342 14.70 -17.61 5.53
N PHE A 343 13.51 -17.87 4.99
CA PHE A 343 12.87 -19.19 4.99
C PHE A 343 13.00 -19.95 3.66
N GLY A 344 13.66 -19.35 2.67
CA GLY A 344 13.79 -19.89 1.33
C GLY A 344 12.65 -19.50 0.40
N VAL A 345 12.96 -19.52 -0.90
CA VAL A 345 12.05 -19.27 -2.01
C VAL A 345 12.34 -20.33 -3.07
N ASP A 346 11.29 -20.96 -3.59
CA ASP A 346 11.38 -21.96 -4.65
C ASP A 346 10.98 -21.33 -5.98
N GLU A 347 11.71 -21.68 -7.05
CA GLU A 347 11.28 -21.42 -8.42
C GLU A 347 10.25 -22.47 -8.85
N VAL A 348 8.98 -22.06 -8.90
CA VAL A 348 7.86 -22.98 -9.17
C VAL A 348 7.40 -22.82 -10.61
N PRO A 349 7.31 -23.91 -11.40
CA PRO A 349 6.76 -23.86 -12.75
C PRO A 349 5.33 -23.32 -12.78
N VAL A 350 5.08 -22.37 -13.68
CA VAL A 350 3.75 -21.79 -13.90
C VAL A 350 3.24 -22.08 -15.32
N ALA A 351 1.93 -21.97 -15.51
CA ALA A 351 1.31 -22.25 -16.80
C ALA A 351 1.54 -21.11 -17.80
N ALA A 352 1.70 -21.47 -19.07
CA ALA A 352 1.66 -20.52 -20.17
C ALA A 352 0.23 -20.38 -20.71
N GLY A 353 -0.10 -19.16 -21.14
CA GLY A 353 -1.35 -18.89 -21.87
C GLY A 353 -1.22 -19.21 -23.36
N ASN A 354 -2.16 -18.68 -24.15
CA ASN A 354 -2.24 -18.90 -25.60
C ASN A 354 -2.35 -17.59 -26.41
N VAL A 355 -1.99 -16.44 -25.80
CA VAL A 355 -2.04 -15.14 -26.48
C VAL A 355 -0.86 -15.04 -27.46
N PRO A 356 -1.09 -14.73 -28.76
CA PRO A 356 -0.04 -14.66 -29.75
C PRO A 356 1.04 -13.63 -29.39
N GLY A 357 2.31 -14.03 -29.47
CA GLY A 357 3.45 -13.14 -29.23
C GLY A 357 3.74 -12.84 -27.75
N GLU A 358 2.86 -13.23 -26.82
CA GLU A 358 3.09 -13.04 -25.39
C GLU A 358 4.25 -13.91 -24.89
N TYR A 359 5.08 -13.34 -24.01
CA TYR A 359 6.14 -14.06 -23.33
C TYR A 359 5.60 -14.55 -21.99
N TYR A 360 5.85 -15.83 -21.65
CA TYR A 360 5.47 -16.41 -20.36
C TYR A 360 6.74 -16.83 -19.64
N SER A 361 6.94 -16.35 -18.41
CA SER A 361 8.02 -16.84 -17.55
C SER A 361 7.85 -18.35 -17.31
N PRO A 362 8.92 -19.17 -17.39
CA PRO A 362 8.84 -20.59 -17.06
C PRO A 362 8.51 -20.88 -15.60
N THR A 363 8.97 -20.01 -14.69
CA THR A 363 8.81 -20.16 -13.23
C THR A 363 8.45 -18.83 -12.58
N GLN A 364 7.98 -18.91 -11.34
CA GLN A 364 7.81 -17.77 -10.45
C GLN A 364 8.46 -18.07 -9.10
N PRO A 365 9.02 -17.05 -8.42
CA PRO A 365 9.52 -17.20 -7.07
C PRO A 365 8.34 -17.35 -6.12
N ILE A 366 8.31 -18.42 -5.33
CA ILE A 366 7.28 -18.67 -4.32
C ILE A 366 7.96 -18.88 -2.96
N PRO A 367 7.60 -18.11 -1.90
CA PRO A 367 8.19 -18.29 -0.59
C PRO A 367 7.81 -19.65 -0.02
N VAL A 368 8.78 -20.33 0.60
CA VAL A 368 8.53 -21.60 1.31
C VAL A 368 7.70 -21.33 2.57
N LYS A 369 7.96 -20.20 3.24
CA LYS A 369 7.18 -19.71 4.37
C LYS A 369 7.10 -18.17 4.39
N PRO A 370 5.98 -17.60 4.87
CA PRO A 370 4.73 -18.28 5.19
C PRO A 370 4.02 -18.84 3.95
N PRO A 371 3.04 -19.74 4.12
CA PRO A 371 2.15 -20.10 3.01
C PRO A 371 1.41 -18.86 2.51
N ARG A 372 0.87 -18.95 1.30
CA ARG A 372 0.10 -17.86 0.69
C ARG A 372 -1.09 -17.43 1.56
N LEU A 373 -1.33 -16.13 1.65
CA LEU A 373 -2.34 -15.50 2.50
C LEU A 373 -3.67 -15.27 1.78
N SER A 374 -4.00 -16.10 0.79
CA SER A 374 -5.32 -16.14 0.13
C SER A 374 -5.48 -17.40 -0.71
N GLN A 375 -6.73 -17.79 -1.00
CA GLN A 375 -7.03 -18.85 -1.96
C GLN A 375 -6.58 -18.53 -3.39
N SER A 376 -6.07 -19.55 -4.10
CA SER A 376 -5.60 -19.44 -5.51
C SER A 376 -6.25 -20.43 -6.46
N TYR A 377 -6.68 -21.58 -5.92
CA TYR A 377 -7.16 -22.71 -6.71
C TYR A 377 -8.68 -22.80 -6.70
N TRP A 378 -9.27 -22.62 -7.87
CA TRP A 378 -10.70 -22.70 -8.07
C TRP A 378 -11.07 -23.74 -9.13
N SER A 379 -12.19 -24.41 -8.93
CA SER A 379 -12.82 -25.33 -9.87
C SER A 379 -14.35 -25.22 -9.75
N PRO A 380 -15.15 -25.62 -10.75
CA PRO A 380 -16.61 -25.45 -10.73
C PRO A 380 -17.34 -26.08 -9.53
N ASP A 381 -16.75 -27.10 -8.89
CA ASP A 381 -17.27 -27.72 -7.66
C ASP A 381 -17.02 -26.88 -6.40
N LYS A 382 -16.12 -25.89 -6.47
CA LYS A 382 -15.83 -24.91 -5.42
C LYS A 382 -16.60 -23.62 -5.63
N ILE A 383 -17.88 -23.72 -5.95
CA ILE A 383 -18.78 -22.57 -5.95
C ILE A 383 -19.34 -22.35 -4.54
N VAL A 384 -19.75 -21.12 -4.22
CA VAL A 384 -20.46 -20.81 -2.97
C VAL A 384 -21.67 -21.74 -2.74
N THR A 385 -21.99 -22.03 -1.49
CA THR A 385 -23.13 -22.91 -1.14
C THR A 385 -24.32 -22.13 -0.58
N ALA A 386 -25.51 -22.73 -0.65
CA ALA A 386 -26.73 -22.14 -0.10
C ALA A 386 -26.68 -22.00 1.44
N GLN A 387 -25.86 -22.81 2.12
CA GLN A 387 -25.62 -22.70 3.56
C GLN A 387 -24.76 -21.47 3.91
N GLN A 388 -23.86 -21.07 3.01
CA GLN A 388 -23.01 -19.89 3.19
C GLN A 388 -23.74 -18.58 2.87
N THR A 389 -24.71 -18.62 1.95
CA THR A 389 -25.41 -17.42 1.45
C THR A 389 -26.91 -17.66 1.23
N SER A 390 -27.32 -18.11 0.04
CA SER A 390 -28.71 -18.43 -0.30
C SER A 390 -28.77 -19.27 -1.57
N GLN A 391 -29.90 -19.94 -1.82
CA GLN A 391 -30.06 -20.68 -3.08
C GLN A 391 -30.09 -19.73 -4.29
N GLN A 392 -30.68 -18.53 -4.15
CA GLN A 392 -30.73 -17.53 -5.20
C GLN A 392 -29.35 -17.09 -5.66
N HIS A 393 -28.43 -16.89 -4.71
CA HIS A 393 -27.04 -16.55 -5.02
C HIS A 393 -26.31 -17.69 -5.74
N VAL A 394 -26.51 -18.94 -5.29
CA VAL A 394 -25.93 -20.12 -5.96
C VAL A 394 -26.42 -20.23 -7.40
N ASP A 395 -27.72 -20.05 -7.62
CA ASP A 395 -28.33 -20.10 -8.96
C ASP A 395 -27.78 -18.98 -9.85
N ALA A 396 -27.60 -17.77 -9.31
CA ALA A 396 -27.02 -16.63 -10.03
C ALA A 396 -25.56 -16.87 -10.40
N CYS A 397 -24.76 -17.45 -9.50
CA CYS A 397 -23.39 -17.83 -9.79
C CYS A 397 -23.30 -18.94 -10.86
N HIS A 398 -24.20 -19.92 -10.86
CA HIS A 398 -24.28 -20.90 -11.94
C HIS A 398 -24.68 -20.25 -13.27
N ALA A 399 -25.64 -19.32 -13.26
CA ALA A 399 -26.01 -18.58 -14.46
C ALA A 399 -24.83 -17.78 -15.04
N LEU A 400 -24.03 -17.13 -14.19
CA LEU A 400 -22.79 -16.47 -14.61
C LEU A 400 -21.83 -17.46 -15.27
N LEU A 401 -21.63 -18.65 -14.69
CA LEU A 401 -20.76 -19.66 -15.29
C LEU A 401 -21.30 -20.14 -16.66
N ASP A 402 -22.62 -20.29 -16.79
CA ASP A 402 -23.26 -20.66 -18.06
C ASP A 402 -23.09 -19.57 -19.14
N GLU A 403 -23.13 -18.28 -18.77
CA GLU A 403 -22.86 -17.17 -19.69
C GLU A 403 -21.44 -17.22 -20.27
N TYR A 404 -20.46 -17.64 -19.46
CA TYR A 404 -19.08 -17.88 -19.90
C TYR A 404 -18.88 -19.24 -20.60
N GLY A 405 -19.95 -19.97 -20.91
CA GLY A 405 -19.90 -21.22 -21.66
C GLY A 405 -19.47 -22.45 -20.86
N GLY A 406 -19.38 -22.34 -19.53
CA GLY A 406 -19.11 -23.47 -18.63
C GLY A 406 -17.66 -24.00 -18.65
N THR A 407 -16.75 -23.35 -19.36
CA THR A 407 -15.32 -23.75 -19.44
C THR A 407 -14.41 -22.69 -18.83
N PHE A 408 -13.63 -23.09 -17.83
CA PHE A 408 -12.80 -22.19 -17.02
C PHE A 408 -11.36 -22.66 -16.93
N TYR A 409 -10.45 -21.70 -16.82
CA TYR A 409 -9.03 -21.92 -16.64
C TYR A 409 -8.57 -21.33 -15.31
N ASN A 410 -8.04 -22.18 -14.44
CA ASN A 410 -7.35 -21.79 -13.22
C ASN A 410 -6.25 -22.82 -12.97
N THR A 411 -5.01 -22.35 -12.84
CA THR A 411 -3.83 -23.18 -12.55
C THR A 411 -3.22 -22.84 -11.20
N GLY A 412 -3.96 -22.09 -10.38
CA GLY A 412 -3.50 -21.58 -9.10
C GLY A 412 -2.91 -20.17 -9.20
N PRO A 413 -1.90 -19.86 -8.37
CA PRO A 413 -1.17 -18.60 -8.47
C PRO A 413 -0.65 -18.37 -9.89
N PHE A 414 -0.68 -17.12 -10.36
CA PHE A 414 -0.22 -16.74 -11.69
C PHE A 414 -0.98 -17.44 -12.84
N THR A 415 -2.29 -17.66 -12.68
CA THR A 415 -3.14 -18.15 -13.78
C THR A 415 -3.11 -17.15 -14.94
N PRO A 416 -2.64 -17.52 -16.15
CA PRO A 416 -2.66 -16.62 -17.29
C PRO A 416 -4.10 -16.38 -17.77
N PHE A 417 -4.35 -15.19 -18.33
CA PHE A 417 -5.61 -14.93 -19.03
C PHE A 417 -5.57 -15.55 -20.43
N MET A 418 -6.56 -16.40 -20.73
CA MET A 418 -6.64 -17.08 -22.02
C MET A 418 -7.19 -16.14 -23.10
N LEU A 419 -6.76 -16.33 -24.34
CA LEU A 419 -7.26 -15.61 -25.51
C LEU A 419 -8.73 -15.98 -25.78
N HIS A 420 -9.55 -14.95 -25.95
CA HIS A 420 -10.87 -15.03 -26.55
C HIS A 420 -10.87 -14.35 -27.93
N GLU A 421 -11.35 -15.08 -28.94
CA GLU A 421 -11.63 -14.54 -30.27
C GLU A 421 -13.13 -14.25 -30.39
N GLU A 422 -13.47 -13.08 -30.93
CA GLU A 422 -14.86 -12.65 -31.10
C GLU A 422 -15.67 -13.69 -31.89
N GLY A 423 -16.80 -14.11 -31.33
CA GLY A 423 -17.68 -15.13 -31.91
C GLY A 423 -17.20 -16.58 -31.72
N GLY A 424 -16.04 -16.79 -31.10
CA GLY A 424 -15.54 -18.11 -30.70
C GLY A 424 -16.09 -18.56 -29.34
N PRO A 425 -15.81 -19.82 -28.92
CA PRO A 425 -16.09 -20.27 -27.57
C PRO A 425 -15.29 -19.44 -26.55
N VAL A 426 -15.89 -19.20 -25.38
CA VAL A 426 -15.25 -18.47 -24.29
C VAL A 426 -14.49 -19.47 -23.41
N LEU A 427 -13.20 -19.23 -23.21
CA LEU A 427 -12.40 -19.89 -22.18
C LEU A 427 -12.02 -18.83 -21.15
N ALA A 428 -12.82 -18.69 -20.09
CA ALA A 428 -12.58 -17.67 -19.09
C ALA A 428 -11.49 -18.12 -18.10
N SER A 429 -10.56 -17.24 -17.79
CA SER A 429 -9.64 -17.42 -16.67
C SER A 429 -10.28 -16.90 -15.38
N ILE A 430 -10.12 -17.68 -14.30
CA ILE A 430 -10.44 -17.27 -12.94
C ILE A 430 -9.13 -17.00 -12.22
N ASP A 431 -8.78 -15.73 -12.01
CA ASP A 431 -7.59 -15.33 -11.26
C ASP A 431 -7.99 -14.84 -9.87
N LEU A 432 -7.30 -15.37 -8.84
CA LEU A 432 -7.56 -15.11 -7.44
C LEU A 432 -6.28 -14.62 -6.73
N PRO A 433 -6.36 -13.61 -5.85
CA PRO A 433 -7.51 -12.75 -5.56
C PRO A 433 -7.64 -11.57 -6.53
N ILE A 434 -8.84 -11.00 -6.62
CA ILE A 434 -9.14 -9.84 -7.45
C ILE A 434 -8.32 -8.62 -7.06
N ASN A 435 -7.62 -8.00 -8.01
CA ASN A 435 -6.82 -6.79 -7.80
C ASN A 435 -5.80 -6.90 -6.64
N GLY A 436 -5.50 -8.14 -6.22
CA GLY A 436 -4.54 -8.50 -5.20
C GLY A 436 -5.10 -8.80 -3.80
N GLY A 437 -4.33 -9.56 -3.02
CA GLY A 437 -4.70 -9.94 -1.65
C GLY A 437 -4.47 -8.79 -0.68
N SER A 438 -3.20 -8.48 -0.41
CA SER A 438 -2.80 -7.26 0.28
C SER A 438 -2.49 -6.18 -0.77
N ASN A 439 -2.88 -4.93 -0.49
CA ASN A 439 -2.68 -3.80 -1.40
C ASN A 439 -1.91 -2.67 -0.68
N TRP A 440 -2.05 -1.41 -1.13
CA TRP A 440 -1.31 -0.24 -0.65
C TRP A 440 -1.40 0.00 0.86
N GLY A 441 -2.39 -0.57 1.52
CA GLY A 441 -2.55 -0.44 2.96
C GLY A 441 -1.47 -1.16 3.76
N GLY A 442 -0.79 -2.18 3.21
CA GLY A 442 0.37 -2.81 3.83
C GLY A 442 0.12 -3.51 5.18
N SER A 443 1.22 -3.94 5.81
CA SER A 443 1.21 -4.67 7.07
C SER A 443 1.49 -3.76 8.27
N ALA A 444 1.28 -4.29 9.48
CA ALA A 444 1.82 -3.76 10.73
C ALA A 444 2.66 -4.86 11.41
N ALA A 445 3.61 -4.50 12.25
CA ALA A 445 4.46 -5.44 12.98
C ALA A 445 4.52 -5.06 14.45
N ASP A 446 4.49 -6.05 15.33
CA ASP A 446 4.86 -5.87 16.73
C ASP A 446 6.32 -6.33 16.93
N PRO A 447 7.26 -5.38 17.08
CA PRO A 447 8.68 -5.71 17.21
C PRO A 447 9.01 -6.47 18.50
N ASN A 448 8.10 -6.49 19.49
CA ASN A 448 8.34 -7.19 20.76
C ASN A 448 8.01 -8.68 20.68
N THR A 449 7.12 -9.07 19.76
CA THR A 449 6.65 -10.45 19.62
C THR A 449 7.14 -11.11 18.34
N GLY A 450 7.55 -10.33 17.33
CA GLY A 450 7.87 -10.85 16.01
C GLY A 450 6.63 -11.08 15.14
N TYR A 451 5.44 -10.62 15.56
CA TYR A 451 4.21 -10.81 14.81
C TYR A 451 4.03 -9.74 13.74
N VAL A 452 3.64 -10.18 12.53
CA VAL A 452 3.28 -9.32 11.40
C VAL A 452 1.80 -9.50 11.09
N PHE A 453 1.03 -8.42 11.13
CA PHE A 453 -0.41 -8.38 10.89
C PHE A 453 -0.72 -7.85 9.49
N VAL A 454 -1.56 -8.56 8.74
CA VAL A 454 -1.91 -8.19 7.36
C VAL A 454 -3.32 -8.63 7.01
N ASN A 455 -4.09 -7.74 6.38
CA ASN A 455 -5.35 -8.10 5.73
C ASN A 455 -5.12 -8.56 4.30
N SER A 456 -5.93 -9.53 3.87
CA SER A 456 -5.91 -10.06 2.51
C SER A 456 -7.32 -10.33 2.02
N SER A 457 -7.56 -9.96 0.76
CA SER A 457 -8.80 -10.26 0.04
C SER A 457 -8.71 -11.61 -0.66
N GLU A 458 -9.86 -12.25 -0.81
CA GLU A 458 -9.96 -13.60 -1.38
C GLU A 458 -10.99 -13.74 -2.50
N GLY A 459 -11.74 -12.68 -2.81
CA GLY A 459 -12.63 -12.64 -3.97
C GLY A 459 -11.87 -12.83 -5.28
N GLY A 460 -12.55 -13.21 -6.36
CA GLY A 460 -11.91 -13.51 -7.65
C GLY A 460 -12.21 -12.53 -8.78
N THR A 461 -11.44 -12.67 -9.86
CA THR A 461 -11.77 -12.09 -11.17
C THR A 461 -12.16 -13.18 -12.16
N ILE A 462 -12.98 -12.81 -13.14
CA ILE A 462 -13.35 -13.67 -14.28
C ILE A 462 -13.15 -12.89 -15.58
N GLY A 463 -12.49 -13.47 -16.57
CA GLY A 463 -12.31 -12.79 -17.84
C GLY A 463 -11.34 -13.51 -18.77
N PHE A 464 -10.90 -12.81 -19.79
CA PHE A 464 -9.98 -13.31 -20.82
C PHE A 464 -9.15 -12.16 -21.36
N VAL A 465 -8.18 -12.47 -22.21
CA VAL A 465 -7.52 -11.47 -23.04
C VAL A 465 -8.17 -11.48 -24.43
N GLU A 466 -8.39 -10.32 -25.01
CA GLU A 466 -8.85 -10.17 -26.38
C GLU A 466 -7.94 -9.24 -27.18
N LYS A 467 -8.06 -9.28 -28.50
CA LYS A 467 -7.45 -8.24 -29.33
C LYS A 467 -8.11 -6.90 -29.01
N ARG A 468 -7.30 -5.87 -28.78
CA ARG A 468 -7.84 -4.55 -28.41
C ARG A 468 -8.78 -4.02 -29.48
N LYS A 469 -9.94 -3.56 -29.03
CA LYS A 469 -10.96 -2.91 -29.87
C LYS A 469 -10.65 -1.42 -30.01
N GLU A 470 -10.78 -0.91 -31.23
CA GLU A 470 -10.64 0.52 -31.49
C GLU A 470 -11.66 1.32 -30.67
N GLY A 471 -11.19 2.30 -29.90
CA GLY A 471 -12.04 3.11 -29.01
C GLY A 471 -12.52 2.42 -27.74
N GLY A 472 -12.09 1.17 -27.47
CA GLY A 472 -12.44 0.46 -26.23
C GLY A 472 -11.77 1.07 -24.99
N ASP A 473 -12.51 1.12 -23.88
CA ASP A 473 -11.98 1.54 -22.58
C ASP A 473 -11.46 0.33 -21.79
N TYR A 474 -10.15 0.12 -21.85
CA TYR A 474 -9.49 -0.97 -21.13
C TYR A 474 -9.07 -0.58 -19.70
N GLY A 475 -9.54 0.57 -19.22
CA GLY A 475 -9.35 1.01 -17.84
C GLY A 475 -8.35 2.16 -17.69
N ARG A 476 -8.19 2.54 -16.42
CA ARG A 476 -7.43 3.72 -16.02
C ARG A 476 -5.97 3.60 -16.45
N GLY A 477 -5.46 4.64 -17.12
CA GLY A 477 -4.07 4.69 -17.55
C GLY A 477 -3.79 4.02 -18.89
N ALA A 478 -4.72 3.25 -19.45
CA ALA A 478 -4.56 2.56 -20.73
C ALA A 478 -5.16 3.33 -21.94
N GLY A 479 -5.61 4.57 -21.71
CA GLY A 479 -6.19 5.43 -22.74
C GLY A 479 -5.15 5.80 -23.80
N GLY A 480 -5.39 5.35 -25.04
CA GLY A 480 -4.45 5.51 -26.15
C GLY A 480 -3.30 4.49 -26.18
N SER A 481 -3.34 3.45 -25.33
CA SER A 481 -2.34 2.37 -25.34
C SER A 481 -2.24 1.70 -26.71
N THR A 482 -1.00 1.44 -27.12
CA THR A 482 -0.67 0.79 -28.40
C THR A 482 -0.45 -0.72 -28.26
N GLN A 483 -0.71 -1.30 -27.09
CA GLN A 483 -0.61 -2.75 -26.91
C GLN A 483 -1.59 -3.48 -27.85
N GLU A 484 -1.27 -4.69 -28.27
CA GLU A 484 -2.10 -5.41 -29.27
C GLU A 484 -3.30 -6.14 -28.61
N TYR A 485 -3.06 -6.69 -27.43
CA TYR A 485 -4.01 -7.47 -26.66
C TYR A 485 -4.20 -6.84 -25.28
N ASP A 486 -5.37 -7.05 -24.69
CA ASP A 486 -5.65 -6.57 -23.33
C ASP A 486 -6.79 -7.36 -22.68
N ARG A 487 -6.90 -7.21 -21.37
CA ARG A 487 -7.89 -7.89 -20.56
C ARG A 487 -9.30 -7.36 -20.83
N ALA A 488 -10.23 -8.31 -20.95
CA ALA A 488 -11.65 -8.06 -21.10
C ALA A 488 -12.48 -9.14 -20.39
N SER A 489 -13.78 -8.97 -20.46
CA SER A 489 -14.78 -9.88 -19.91
C SER A 489 -16.04 -9.84 -20.78
N LEU A 490 -17.06 -10.65 -20.45
CA LEU A 490 -18.36 -10.53 -21.12
C LEU A 490 -19.05 -9.18 -20.86
N SER A 491 -18.68 -8.48 -19.78
CA SER A 491 -19.15 -7.12 -19.49
C SER A 491 -18.48 -6.05 -20.36
N GLY A 492 -17.44 -6.41 -21.11
CA GLY A 492 -16.73 -5.53 -22.03
C GLY A 492 -15.22 -5.44 -21.77
N PRO A 493 -14.53 -4.54 -22.50
CA PRO A 493 -13.12 -4.20 -22.28
C PRO A 493 -12.83 -3.79 -20.83
N GLY A 494 -11.65 -4.15 -20.32
CA GLY A 494 -11.14 -3.70 -19.03
C GLY A 494 -10.93 -4.79 -17.99
N ALA A 495 -10.13 -4.46 -16.98
CA ALA A 495 -9.56 -5.41 -16.02
C ALA A 495 -10.32 -5.57 -14.70
N TYR A 496 -11.49 -4.94 -14.55
CA TYR A 496 -12.17 -4.86 -13.25
C TYR A 496 -13.43 -5.74 -13.16
N SER A 497 -13.48 -6.81 -13.95
CA SER A 497 -14.53 -7.82 -13.85
C SER A 497 -14.36 -8.68 -12.59
N HIS A 498 -15.44 -8.79 -11.81
CA HIS A 498 -15.49 -9.55 -10.57
C HIS A 498 -16.03 -10.96 -10.85
N PHE A 499 -15.46 -11.97 -10.19
CA PHE A 499 -16.07 -13.30 -10.14
C PHE A 499 -17.14 -13.32 -9.04
N ALA A 500 -18.20 -12.58 -9.31
CA ALA A 500 -19.33 -12.30 -8.42
C ALA A 500 -20.61 -12.25 -9.25
N ALA A 501 -21.75 -12.52 -8.62
CA ALA A 501 -23.05 -12.53 -9.27
C ALA A 501 -24.04 -11.61 -8.55
N ASP A 502 -24.78 -10.85 -9.36
CA ASP A 502 -25.95 -10.09 -8.92
C ASP A 502 -27.15 -11.01 -8.74
N TYR A 503 -27.88 -10.83 -7.64
CA TYR A 503 -29.17 -11.48 -7.43
C TYR A 503 -30.12 -10.59 -6.60
N ILE A 504 -31.40 -10.95 -6.62
CA ILE A 504 -32.42 -10.31 -5.78
C ILE A 504 -32.61 -11.16 -4.53
N ASP A 505 -32.42 -10.57 -3.35
CA ASP A 505 -32.66 -11.27 -2.07
C ASP A 505 -34.16 -11.47 -1.77
N ALA A 506 -34.42 -12.08 -0.62
CA ALA A 506 -35.79 -12.33 -0.15
C ALA A 506 -36.59 -11.04 0.12
N ASP A 507 -35.92 -9.92 0.35
CA ASP A 507 -36.53 -8.62 0.64
C ASP A 507 -36.69 -7.74 -0.62
N GLY A 508 -36.23 -8.22 -1.77
CA GLY A 508 -36.32 -7.53 -3.06
C GLY A 508 -35.15 -6.57 -3.35
N ASN A 509 -34.07 -6.63 -2.57
CA ASN A 509 -32.88 -5.81 -2.79
C ASN A 509 -31.94 -6.47 -3.81
N SER A 510 -31.31 -5.65 -4.65
CA SER A 510 -30.23 -6.08 -5.54
C SER A 510 -28.93 -6.16 -4.75
N ILE A 511 -28.28 -7.32 -4.76
CA ILE A 511 -27.03 -7.58 -4.07
C ILE A 511 -26.07 -8.31 -5.01
N GLU A 512 -24.80 -7.91 -4.98
CA GLU A 512 -23.70 -8.61 -5.64
C GLU A 512 -22.87 -9.34 -4.58
N LEU A 513 -22.63 -10.65 -4.75
CA LEU A 513 -21.75 -11.43 -3.87
C LEU A 513 -20.75 -12.28 -4.66
N PRO A 514 -19.53 -12.52 -4.14
CA PRO A 514 -18.55 -13.38 -4.81
C PRO A 514 -19.03 -14.83 -4.96
N CYS A 515 -18.71 -15.43 -6.10
CA CYS A 515 -19.08 -16.82 -6.39
C CYS A 515 -18.09 -17.84 -5.81
N THR A 516 -16.97 -17.37 -5.25
CA THR A 516 -16.04 -18.23 -4.51
C THR A 516 -16.58 -18.58 -3.12
N PRO A 517 -16.15 -19.69 -2.51
CA PRO A 517 -16.52 -20.00 -1.15
C PRO A 517 -15.94 -18.96 -0.18
N GLN A 518 -16.65 -18.74 0.92
CA GLN A 518 -16.20 -17.88 2.02
C GLN A 518 -15.01 -18.52 2.78
N PRO A 519 -14.19 -17.71 3.47
CA PRO A 519 -14.30 -16.25 3.60
C PRO A 519 -13.76 -15.47 2.40
N TRP A 520 -14.31 -14.28 2.15
CA TRP A 520 -13.88 -13.40 1.05
C TRP A 520 -12.83 -12.35 1.47
N GLY A 521 -12.54 -12.27 2.76
CA GLY A 521 -11.50 -11.41 3.33
C GLY A 521 -11.08 -11.91 4.71
N ARG A 522 -9.78 -11.82 4.98
CA ARG A 522 -9.18 -12.24 6.26
C ARG A 522 -8.20 -11.20 6.81
N LEU A 523 -7.97 -11.28 8.11
CA LEU A 523 -6.85 -10.69 8.83
C LEU A 523 -5.96 -11.83 9.33
N PHE A 524 -4.66 -11.74 9.09
CA PHE A 524 -3.67 -12.73 9.51
C PHE A 524 -2.71 -12.13 10.53
N ALA A 525 -2.23 -12.95 11.45
CA ALA A 525 -0.97 -12.75 12.14
C ALA A 525 0.04 -13.83 11.72
N ILE A 526 1.20 -13.39 11.27
CA ILE A 526 2.33 -14.24 10.90
C ILE A 526 3.39 -14.11 11.97
N ASP A 527 3.86 -15.22 12.52
CA ASP A 527 5.03 -15.22 13.38
C ASP A 527 6.29 -15.17 12.49
N ALA A 528 6.93 -14.01 12.40
CA ALA A 528 8.10 -13.82 11.56
C ALA A 528 9.33 -14.61 12.02
N ASN A 529 9.36 -15.07 13.28
CA ASN A 529 10.44 -15.92 13.79
C ASN A 529 10.38 -17.34 13.21
N THR A 530 9.17 -17.84 12.95
CA THR A 530 8.94 -19.21 12.47
C THR A 530 8.50 -19.28 11.00
N GLY A 531 7.98 -18.17 10.47
CA GLY A 531 7.33 -18.07 9.18
C GLY A 531 5.95 -18.74 9.15
N GLU A 532 5.34 -19.04 10.29
CA GLU A 532 4.04 -19.70 10.36
C GLU A 532 2.89 -18.70 10.54
N ILE A 533 1.69 -19.08 10.09
CA ILE A 533 0.46 -18.36 10.46
C ILE A 533 0.19 -18.65 11.93
N ALA A 534 0.27 -17.61 12.79
CA ALA A 534 -0.05 -17.71 14.21
C ALA A 534 -1.56 -17.82 14.42
N TRP A 535 -2.33 -16.98 13.72
CA TRP A 535 -3.79 -17.03 13.66
C TRP A 535 -4.31 -16.33 12.41
N GLU A 536 -5.57 -16.63 12.07
CA GLU A 536 -6.32 -15.97 11.02
C GLU A 536 -7.77 -15.71 11.47
N SER A 537 -8.32 -14.56 11.08
CA SER A 537 -9.67 -14.14 11.41
C SER A 537 -10.42 -13.70 10.16
N VAL A 538 -11.70 -14.05 10.07
CA VAL A 538 -12.58 -13.54 9.01
C VAL A 538 -12.76 -12.03 9.22
N LEU A 539 -12.42 -11.24 8.20
CA LEU A 539 -12.45 -9.79 8.25
C LEU A 539 -13.56 -9.25 7.34
N GLY A 540 -14.67 -8.85 7.95
CA GLY A 540 -15.81 -8.24 7.27
C GLY A 540 -17.12 -9.00 7.45
N THR A 541 -18.22 -8.26 7.34
CA THR A 541 -19.60 -8.67 7.56
C THR A 541 -20.48 -8.33 6.36
N THR A 542 -21.30 -9.27 5.91
CA THR A 542 -22.37 -9.01 4.92
C THR A 542 -23.72 -8.88 5.65
N ASP A 543 -24.13 -7.65 5.96
CA ASP A 543 -25.37 -7.38 6.73
C ASP A 543 -26.64 -7.84 6.01
N ALA A 544 -26.62 -7.93 4.68
CA ALA A 544 -27.76 -8.36 3.88
C ALA A 544 -28.07 -9.87 4.00
N LEU A 545 -27.17 -10.66 4.60
CA LEU A 545 -27.42 -12.07 4.84
C LEU A 545 -28.16 -12.31 6.16
N PRO A 546 -28.86 -13.45 6.31
CA PRO A 546 -29.51 -13.82 7.57
C PRO A 546 -28.54 -13.86 8.75
N GLU A 547 -29.06 -13.60 9.95
CA GLU A 547 -28.30 -13.71 11.20
C GLU A 547 -27.61 -15.09 11.31
N GLY A 548 -26.34 -15.08 11.72
CA GLY A 548 -25.50 -16.29 11.76
C GLY A 548 -24.77 -16.63 10.46
N GLN A 549 -25.11 -16.01 9.33
CA GLN A 549 -24.39 -16.16 8.04
C GLN A 549 -23.61 -14.91 7.62
N GLN A 550 -23.64 -13.86 8.44
CA GLN A 550 -23.12 -12.55 8.06
C GLN A 550 -21.58 -12.45 8.14
N LYS A 551 -20.90 -13.32 8.89
CA LYS A 551 -19.43 -13.33 9.03
C LYS A 551 -18.77 -13.99 7.82
N THR A 552 -18.94 -13.36 6.66
CA THR A 552 -18.53 -13.86 5.35
C THR A 552 -17.10 -13.46 4.98
N GLY A 553 -16.55 -12.46 5.65
CA GLY A 553 -15.39 -11.73 5.15
C GLY A 553 -15.81 -10.82 4.00
N ARG A 554 -15.14 -9.70 3.84
CA ARG A 554 -15.44 -8.73 2.80
C ARG A 554 -14.20 -8.31 2.08
N THR A 555 -14.40 -7.83 0.85
CA THR A 555 -13.37 -7.15 0.08
C THR A 555 -12.66 -6.12 0.95
N ASN A 556 -11.33 -6.23 1.00
CA ASN A 556 -10.48 -5.45 1.88
C ASN A 556 -9.19 -4.96 1.19
N PHE A 557 -9.27 -4.59 -0.10
CA PHE A 557 -8.15 -4.02 -0.88
C PHE A 557 -7.67 -2.65 -0.40
N PHE A 558 -8.35 -2.02 0.54
CA PHE A 558 -8.04 -0.67 1.02
C PHE A 558 -7.74 -0.72 2.52
N GLY A 559 -6.95 0.23 2.99
CA GLY A 559 -6.59 0.32 4.40
C GLY A 559 -5.70 -0.83 4.87
N GLY A 560 -5.31 -0.78 6.13
CA GLY A 560 -4.42 -1.76 6.75
C GLY A 560 -4.43 -1.61 8.26
N PRO A 561 -3.80 -2.55 8.98
CA PRO A 561 -3.81 -2.56 10.43
C PRO A 561 -2.82 -1.54 11.04
N ILE A 562 -3.04 -1.25 12.32
CA ILE A 562 -2.01 -0.82 13.28
C ILE A 562 -2.04 -1.78 14.47
N VAL A 563 -0.95 -1.84 15.24
CA VAL A 563 -0.86 -2.66 16.46
C VAL A 563 -0.41 -1.81 17.64
N THR A 564 -0.88 -2.13 18.85
CA THR A 564 -0.51 -1.42 20.08
C THR A 564 0.05 -2.36 21.14
N ALA A 565 0.89 -1.83 22.03
CA ALA A 565 1.37 -2.52 23.22
C ALA A 565 0.25 -2.92 24.21
N GLY A 566 -0.94 -2.31 24.07
CA GLY A 566 -2.17 -2.77 24.72
C GLY A 566 -2.67 -4.14 24.26
N GLY A 567 -1.98 -4.75 23.28
CA GLY A 567 -2.26 -6.08 22.77
C GLY A 567 -3.42 -6.13 21.78
N LEU A 568 -3.61 -5.05 21.01
CA LEU A 568 -4.72 -4.85 20.09
C LEU A 568 -4.23 -4.60 18.66
N VAL A 569 -4.98 -5.09 17.69
CA VAL A 569 -4.85 -4.77 16.26
C VAL A 569 -6.09 -3.99 15.83
N PHE A 570 -5.92 -2.72 15.48
CA PHE A 570 -7.03 -1.89 14.98
C PHE A 570 -7.05 -1.89 13.45
N ILE A 571 -8.23 -2.11 12.87
CA ILE A 571 -8.40 -2.13 11.41
C ILE A 571 -9.84 -1.80 10.99
N GLY A 572 -9.98 -1.02 9.93
CA GLY A 572 -11.22 -0.92 9.15
C GLY A 572 -11.09 -1.82 7.92
N GLY A 573 -10.71 -1.20 6.80
CA GLY A 573 -10.23 -1.86 5.57
C GLY A 573 -11.29 -2.54 4.72
N THR A 574 -12.45 -2.87 5.28
CA THR A 574 -13.57 -3.54 4.60
C THR A 574 -14.61 -2.56 4.05
N ASP A 575 -15.41 -3.03 3.10
CA ASP A 575 -16.52 -2.28 2.47
C ASP A 575 -17.84 -2.28 3.26
N ASP A 576 -17.81 -2.71 4.53
CA ASP A 576 -19.00 -2.92 5.37
C ASP A 576 -19.15 -1.88 6.49
N GLN A 577 -18.52 -0.71 6.30
CA GLN A 577 -18.65 0.46 7.17
C GLN A 577 -18.32 0.20 8.64
N ARG A 578 -17.34 -0.66 8.94
CA ARG A 578 -16.95 -0.98 10.31
C ARG A 578 -15.50 -0.67 10.61
N PHE A 579 -15.26 -0.25 11.85
CA PHE A 579 -13.94 -0.12 12.45
C PHE A 579 -13.85 -1.05 13.66
N ARG A 580 -12.74 -1.78 13.79
CA ARG A 580 -12.62 -2.96 14.67
C ARG A 580 -11.32 -2.95 15.45
N ALA A 581 -11.33 -3.67 16.56
CA ALA A 581 -10.15 -4.06 17.31
C ALA A 581 -10.14 -5.58 17.52
N PHE A 582 -9.00 -6.22 17.24
CA PHE A 582 -8.76 -7.64 17.46
C PHE A 582 -7.70 -7.84 18.54
N ASP A 583 -7.79 -8.94 19.30
CA ASP A 583 -6.68 -9.37 20.17
C ASP A 583 -5.48 -9.78 19.31
N SER A 584 -4.35 -9.10 19.50
CA SER A 584 -3.08 -9.37 18.81
C SER A 584 -2.56 -10.81 18.93
N GLN A 585 -2.91 -11.55 19.99
CA GLN A 585 -2.39 -12.88 20.26
C GLN A 585 -3.21 -14.01 19.65
N ASN A 586 -4.52 -13.83 19.49
CA ASN A 586 -5.41 -14.92 19.08
C ASN A 586 -6.41 -14.54 17.97
N GLY A 587 -6.47 -13.27 17.57
CA GLY A 587 -7.34 -12.80 16.49
C GLY A 587 -8.82 -12.66 16.85
N GLU A 588 -9.21 -12.74 18.13
CA GLU A 588 -10.59 -12.51 18.55
C GLU A 588 -11.00 -11.05 18.32
N GLU A 589 -12.15 -10.81 17.70
CA GLU A 589 -12.72 -9.45 17.57
C GLU A 589 -13.27 -9.03 18.93
N LEU A 590 -12.60 -8.08 19.59
CA LEU A 590 -12.97 -7.60 20.93
C LEU A 590 -13.89 -6.39 20.89
N TRP A 591 -13.80 -5.60 19.84
CA TRP A 591 -14.63 -4.40 19.67
C TRP A 591 -14.87 -4.11 18.19
N SER A 592 -16.05 -3.57 17.90
CA SER A 592 -16.47 -3.18 16.57
C SER A 592 -17.53 -2.11 16.64
N THR A 593 -17.41 -1.10 15.78
CA THR A 593 -18.41 -0.05 15.64
C THR A 593 -18.77 0.16 14.17
N ARG A 594 -20.04 0.45 13.90
CA ARG A 594 -20.52 0.79 12.57
C ARG A 594 -20.43 2.31 12.37
N LEU A 595 -19.86 2.70 11.25
CA LEU A 595 -19.67 4.07 10.81
C LEU A 595 -20.67 4.42 9.70
N GLU A 596 -20.79 5.71 9.40
CA GLU A 596 -21.64 6.17 8.30
C GLU A 596 -21.02 5.87 6.92
N TYR A 597 -19.70 5.68 6.87
CA TYR A 597 -18.92 5.43 5.66
C TYR A 597 -17.83 4.38 5.91
N ASN A 598 -17.24 3.87 4.83
CA ASN A 598 -16.16 2.90 4.91
C ASN A 598 -14.89 3.51 5.52
N ALA A 599 -14.30 2.83 6.49
CA ALA A 599 -13.00 3.17 7.08
C ALA A 599 -11.87 2.55 6.25
N GLN A 600 -11.61 3.12 5.07
CA GLN A 600 -10.62 2.61 4.11
C GLN A 600 -9.22 3.22 4.27
N ALA A 601 -9.03 4.16 5.20
CA ALA A 601 -7.71 4.65 5.59
C ALA A 601 -7.03 3.70 6.59
N VAL A 602 -5.71 3.80 6.71
CA VAL A 602 -4.99 3.20 7.85
C VAL A 602 -5.28 4.06 9.08
N PRO A 603 -5.74 3.48 10.21
CA PRO A 603 -5.98 4.22 11.44
C PRO A 603 -4.65 4.68 12.07
N ILE A 604 -4.72 5.58 13.04
CA ILE A 604 -3.58 5.97 13.89
C ILE A 604 -4.00 5.92 15.36
N THR A 605 -3.03 5.94 16.26
CA THR A 605 -3.26 6.19 17.68
C THR A 605 -2.23 7.19 18.21
N TYR A 606 -2.63 8.02 19.17
CA TYR A 606 -1.78 9.04 19.77
C TYR A 606 -2.21 9.32 21.21
N GLU A 607 -1.37 10.02 21.97
CA GLU A 607 -1.69 10.52 23.30
C GLU A 607 -1.95 12.03 23.22
N GLY A 608 -3.09 12.47 23.74
CA GLY A 608 -3.45 13.88 23.82
C GLY A 608 -2.77 14.60 24.98
N ARG A 609 -2.88 15.93 25.05
CA ARG A 609 -2.32 16.73 26.16
C ARG A 609 -3.04 16.49 27.47
N ASP A 610 -4.28 16.00 27.41
CA ASP A 610 -5.03 15.56 28.59
C ASP A 610 -4.57 14.19 29.14
N GLY A 611 -3.60 13.54 28.48
CA GLY A 611 -3.03 12.25 28.88
C GLY A 611 -3.89 11.05 28.48
N ARG A 612 -4.92 11.24 27.65
CA ARG A 612 -5.73 10.15 27.11
C ARG A 612 -5.14 9.62 25.81
N GLN A 613 -5.29 8.33 25.61
CA GLN A 613 -4.99 7.69 24.33
C GLN A 613 -6.21 7.79 23.43
N TYR A 614 -5.97 8.22 22.19
CA TYR A 614 -6.95 8.33 21.13
C TYR A 614 -6.64 7.35 20.01
N VAL A 615 -7.68 6.86 19.34
CA VAL A 615 -7.58 6.09 18.09
C VAL A 615 -8.41 6.78 17.02
N ALA A 616 -7.81 7.08 15.88
CA ALA A 616 -8.42 7.90 14.84
C ALA A 616 -8.42 7.19 13.47
N VAL A 617 -9.51 7.35 12.71
CA VAL A 617 -9.66 6.80 11.37
C VAL A 617 -10.56 7.66 10.50
N VAL A 618 -10.19 7.85 9.22
CA VAL A 618 -11.05 8.54 8.25
C VAL A 618 -12.09 7.56 7.70
N ALA A 619 -13.36 7.95 7.80
CA ALA A 619 -14.51 7.27 7.25
C ALA A 619 -15.08 8.07 6.08
N ALA A 620 -14.89 7.57 4.86
CA ALA A 620 -15.22 8.29 3.64
C ALA A 620 -15.47 7.36 2.45
N ASN A 621 -16.18 7.85 1.43
CA ASN A 621 -16.33 7.19 0.12
C ASN A 621 -15.48 7.86 -0.97
N PHE A 622 -14.98 7.03 -1.89
CA PHE A 622 -14.13 7.51 -2.98
C PHE A 622 -14.98 8.21 -4.03
N GLY A 623 -14.47 9.33 -4.55
CA GLY A 623 -15.12 10.07 -5.64
C GLY A 623 -16.14 11.12 -5.16
N ALA A 624 -17.17 11.32 -5.98
CA ALA A 624 -18.19 12.34 -5.76
C ALA A 624 -19.03 12.01 -4.52
N SER A 625 -19.42 13.05 -3.78
CA SER A 625 -20.33 12.90 -2.64
C SER A 625 -21.64 12.23 -3.07
N PRO A 626 -22.11 11.21 -2.33
CA PRO A 626 -23.49 10.76 -2.44
C PRO A 626 -24.44 11.94 -2.25
N ARG A 627 -25.55 12.00 -2.98
CA ARG A 627 -26.49 13.12 -2.89
C ARG A 627 -27.72 12.73 -2.09
N GLY A 628 -28.17 13.61 -1.20
CA GLY A 628 -29.42 13.46 -0.48
C GLY A 628 -30.63 13.59 -1.41
N PRO A 629 -31.86 13.31 -0.91
CA PRO A 629 -33.09 13.47 -1.68
C PRO A 629 -33.32 14.89 -2.23
N ASP A 630 -32.70 15.90 -1.63
CA ASP A 630 -32.72 17.30 -2.06
C ASP A 630 -31.68 17.62 -3.15
N GLY A 631 -30.93 16.61 -3.61
CA GLY A 631 -29.88 16.72 -4.60
C GLY A 631 -28.59 17.33 -4.08
N LYS A 632 -28.45 17.62 -2.78
CA LYS A 632 -27.21 18.18 -2.21
C LYS A 632 -26.23 17.08 -1.82
N PRO A 633 -24.91 17.34 -1.91
CA PRO A 633 -23.88 16.47 -1.34
C PRO A 633 -24.16 16.13 0.12
N LEU A 634 -24.12 14.85 0.47
CA LEU A 634 -24.02 14.38 1.84
C LEU A 634 -22.57 14.67 2.29
N ASN A 635 -22.40 15.59 3.24
CA ASN A 635 -21.10 16.06 3.73
C ASN A 635 -20.78 15.47 5.11
N ASN A 636 -21.11 14.20 5.31
CA ASN A 636 -20.97 13.51 6.60
C ASN A 636 -19.74 12.59 6.67
N GLU A 637 -18.90 12.55 5.62
CA GLU A 637 -17.58 11.92 5.72
C GLU A 637 -16.71 12.65 6.75
N SER A 638 -16.04 11.89 7.60
CA SER A 638 -15.34 12.45 8.76
C SER A 638 -14.10 11.66 9.16
N LEU A 639 -13.16 12.38 9.78
CA LEU A 639 -12.21 11.80 10.70
C LEU A 639 -12.97 11.48 12.00
N MET A 640 -13.01 10.20 12.35
CA MET A 640 -13.63 9.69 13.57
C MET A 640 -12.53 9.43 14.60
N VAL A 641 -12.69 9.94 15.82
CA VAL A 641 -11.72 9.78 16.91
C VAL A 641 -12.40 9.17 18.13
N PHE A 642 -11.79 8.10 18.64
CA PHE A 642 -12.27 7.30 19.76
C PHE A 642 -11.31 7.39 20.94
N ALA A 643 -11.86 7.35 22.16
CA ALA A 643 -11.08 7.24 23.39
C ALA A 643 -11.91 6.51 24.46
N LEU A 644 -11.28 6.13 25.56
CA LEU A 644 -12.01 5.69 26.76
C LEU A 644 -12.81 6.87 27.36
N PRO A 645 -13.93 6.61 28.04
CA PRO A 645 -14.70 7.64 28.75
C PRO A 645 -13.84 8.40 29.79
N GLU A 646 -14.21 9.65 30.06
CA GLU A 646 -13.56 10.51 31.07
C GLU A 646 -13.82 10.09 32.53
#